data_AF-A0ABD6PA72-F1
#
_entry.id   AF-A0ABD6PA72-F1
#
_cell.length_a   1.000
_cell.length_b   1.000
_cell.length_c   1.000
_cell.angle_alpha   90.00
_cell.angle_beta   90.00
_cell.angle_gamma   90.00
#
_symmetry.space_group_name_H-M   'P 1'
#
loop_
_entity.id
_entity.type
_entity.pdbx_description
1 polymer ?
#
loop_
_entity_poly.entity_id
_entity_poly.type
_entity_poly.pdbx_seq_one_letter_code
_entity_poly.pdbx_strand_id
1 'polypeptide(L)'
;MKNGVVSSVGNVPVININKANDKGLSHNVYDKLNVDKNGLIFNNSVGGANTTLAGQIQGNSNLTSGAAKVILNEVTSKNASAINGMMEVAGDKADLIIANPNGITVNGGGSINTSKLTLTTGTPDIQNDALAGYSVNGGTITLGKLNNSSPTEILSRNVVVNGKVTANELNVVAGNNYVDAAGQVTGSVTAAGTRNANSIDVAALGGMYANKINLISTESGVGVRNQGVIAGGIGGVNIDANGQLLNNNARIESSGQINIKTKGALNNTTGDITSVGTIALDTNKNSLNNSRSGNISTMADLYVNSGAIDNTNGKIAAAGMLAVDTNNNTLTNYGKGVAVGIEAGIVALKTGTLNNSNGQILGGYVGLESASVNNNSGMVDSLGDVNVVSGGNVDNNRGMLRSAGGFTKIAAKGTVNNGSTKTADTASDDSLGIIAEKGVQIAANSINNNGGQMASNGDISLESAGAIDNYSGKLNSNSKVIAKAASLRNDNGGVAGRTGVSAAVGGNITNYIGVFSSEEGDVALASNALNNRGGFIMGQNVSINTNAGVNNNTAFIVANKVLSVTAGDNIENRYADDFGTAFGTYFGMPQQNGGMVGKQGVSLSGNYIYNSQSRIVSEDGPLTILAKGTIDNSRALLVSGGDATIKAGGTLNNNYSTIYSMGNMAIDANSLSNYSDGALEDNDATGVIAADKNLTMNVKGSLTNYGWISSLGDAIVNILNGSFTNRNTVSAEKSLTVSALTGIDNLKDIAAGEHLVVNSQRGVTNSSNSNMVGDKVTISAGYDIDNRGNIVADSSLAMSAKGNIYNDLNMISYGDATLSANTIDNNSRKIKAVGDLTLTAAGNVNNSRGEISAEAGDVTITAGGTVDNYYGQILSGSDIALKANRLNNDYGQVAAYGNIDLALTGNFDSNRGSVLSQTGDIKLAANTVDNNNGLIAGKNVTVDAKGTVYNNTAMIVADKKLSVTAAGNIENRDGNNFVRNHGETFGVTGDVGGMIGRQGASLSGQNVYNNNSSIIADEGALSVLSNGTLDNTRAMLVSGADAVIKAAGTFYNNYATTWSAGNLDVTAGTLNNYSDGSMENNTATGVIASDKTLNLTVDNNVTNYGWISGKGDLNFNVLKGALTNRNAISSGNALAINAANGVENYKDIVGVTSAKIDTQRHVTNNANSNILAQNIAINAGTDINNRGNIVSDYTLLVKTAGNIYNYLNMVSYGVAGITVNNLTNSGSSAVFGGLSGMELNANKVTNTGDVVGL
;
A
#
# COMPACT_ATOMS: atom_id res chain seq x y z
N MET A 1 -2.91 118.73 -27.06
CA MET A 1 -4.34 118.37 -27.13
C MET A 1 -4.97 119.18 -28.26
N LYS A 2 -5.92 118.63 -29.04
CA LYS A 2 -6.53 119.39 -30.16
C LYS A 2 -7.38 120.57 -29.67
N ASN A 3 -8.04 120.43 -28.51
CA ASN A 3 -8.87 121.46 -27.87
C ASN A 3 -8.76 121.41 -26.33
N GLY A 4 -7.78 122.08 -25.71
CA GLY A 4 -7.75 122.23 -24.24
C GLY A 4 -6.50 122.90 -23.67
N VAL A 5 -6.58 123.31 -22.40
CA VAL A 5 -5.53 124.03 -21.67
C VAL A 5 -4.61 123.03 -20.97
N VAL A 6 -3.33 123.05 -21.36
CA VAL A 6 -2.26 122.38 -20.62
C VAL A 6 -1.52 123.44 -19.83
N SER A 7 -1.55 123.34 -18.51
CA SER A 7 -0.73 124.17 -17.62
C SER A 7 0.42 123.33 -17.05
N SER A 8 1.37 123.95 -16.35
CA SER A 8 2.43 123.24 -15.65
C SER A 8 2.50 123.74 -14.21
N VAL A 9 2.48 122.83 -13.25
CA VAL A 9 2.60 123.13 -11.82
C VAL A 9 3.77 122.29 -11.30
N GLY A 10 4.77 122.94 -10.73
CA GLY A 10 5.94 122.23 -10.18
C GLY A 10 6.72 121.38 -11.18
N ASN A 11 6.76 121.78 -12.47
CA ASN A 11 7.34 121.03 -13.61
C ASN A 11 6.59 119.75 -14.02
N VAL A 12 5.34 119.58 -13.56
CA VAL A 12 4.44 118.51 -14.00
C VAL A 12 3.32 119.14 -14.85
N PRO A 13 3.10 118.68 -16.08
CA PRO A 13 1.98 119.12 -16.89
C PRO A 13 0.63 118.72 -16.26
N VAL A 14 -0.33 119.65 -16.28
CA VAL A 14 -1.70 119.48 -15.81
C VAL A 14 -2.64 119.71 -17.00
N ILE A 15 -3.39 118.67 -17.34
CA ILE A 15 -4.42 118.69 -18.37
C ILE A 15 -5.77 118.93 -17.70
N ASN A 16 -6.38 120.07 -17.98
CA ASN A 16 -7.80 120.25 -17.71
C ASN A 16 -8.59 119.43 -18.73
N ILE A 17 -9.08 118.26 -18.29
CA ILE A 17 -9.89 117.37 -19.13
C ILE A 17 -11.16 118.08 -19.61
N ASN A 18 -11.72 117.63 -20.73
CA ASN A 18 -12.97 118.13 -21.27
C ASN A 18 -14.15 117.90 -20.33
N LYS A 19 -15.20 118.70 -20.48
CA LYS A 19 -16.48 118.53 -19.77
C LYS A 19 -16.96 117.08 -19.90
N ALA A 20 -17.28 116.44 -18.77
CA ALA A 20 -17.93 115.14 -18.77
C ALA A 20 -19.36 115.27 -19.32
N ASN A 21 -19.78 114.34 -20.17
CA ASN A 21 -21.18 114.28 -20.64
C ASN A 21 -22.11 113.69 -19.56
N ASP A 22 -23.40 113.59 -19.86
CA ASP A 22 -24.43 113.09 -18.92
C ASP A 22 -24.23 111.60 -18.53
N LYS A 23 -23.34 110.88 -19.21
CA LYS A 23 -22.92 109.50 -18.91
C LYS A 23 -21.61 109.42 -18.13
N GLY A 24 -21.02 110.57 -17.80
CA GLY A 24 -19.76 110.65 -17.04
C GLY A 24 -18.50 110.42 -17.87
N LEU A 25 -18.59 110.38 -19.21
CA LEU A 25 -17.44 110.25 -20.10
C LEU A 25 -16.85 111.63 -20.42
N SER A 26 -15.56 111.81 -20.15
CA SER A 26 -14.75 112.92 -20.67
C SER A 26 -13.89 112.40 -21.81
N HIS A 27 -14.20 112.80 -23.05
CA HIS A 27 -13.47 112.40 -24.24
C HIS A 27 -12.48 113.48 -24.67
N ASN A 28 -11.20 113.13 -24.65
CA ASN A 28 -10.08 114.03 -24.85
C ASN A 28 -9.27 113.56 -26.06
N VAL A 29 -9.15 114.40 -27.08
CA VAL A 29 -8.50 114.04 -28.36
C VAL A 29 -7.16 114.75 -28.54
N TYR A 30 -6.14 114.01 -28.97
CA TYR A 30 -4.76 114.46 -29.06
C TYR A 30 -4.16 114.17 -30.45
N ASP A 31 -3.28 115.07 -30.90
CA ASP A 31 -2.31 114.75 -31.97
C ASP A 31 -1.08 114.01 -31.42
N LYS A 32 -0.71 114.26 -30.16
CA LYS A 32 0.40 113.59 -29.48
C LYS A 32 0.11 113.60 -27.99
N LEU A 33 0.26 112.45 -27.34
CA LEU A 33 0.12 112.31 -25.89
C LEU A 33 1.30 111.49 -25.38
N ASN A 34 2.20 112.15 -24.68
CA ASN A 34 3.34 111.56 -24.01
C ASN A 34 3.36 112.00 -22.55
N VAL A 35 3.91 111.16 -21.69
CA VAL A 35 4.18 111.44 -20.29
C VAL A 35 5.70 111.38 -20.11
N ASP A 36 6.29 112.45 -19.61
CA ASP A 36 7.71 112.46 -19.28
C ASP A 36 7.95 111.85 -17.88
N LYS A 37 9.19 111.88 -17.40
CA LYS A 37 9.58 111.31 -16.11
C LYS A 37 8.96 112.04 -14.89
N ASN A 38 8.52 113.28 -15.04
CA ASN A 38 7.92 114.06 -13.97
C ASN A 38 6.43 113.71 -13.80
N GLY A 39 5.82 113.05 -14.79
CA GLY A 39 4.43 112.59 -14.77
C GLY A 39 3.47 113.52 -15.50
N LEU A 40 2.17 113.21 -15.42
CA LEU A 40 1.09 113.96 -16.06
C LEU A 40 -0.15 113.93 -15.18
N ILE A 41 -0.75 115.08 -14.92
CA ILE A 41 -1.98 115.18 -14.14
C ILE A 41 -3.17 115.39 -15.07
N PHE A 42 -4.19 114.56 -14.97
CA PHE A 42 -5.52 114.76 -15.53
C PHE A 42 -6.40 115.40 -14.44
N ASN A 43 -6.71 116.69 -14.60
CA ASN A 43 -7.46 117.45 -13.61
C ASN A 43 -8.96 117.15 -13.66
N ASN A 44 -9.39 116.19 -12.85
CA ASN A 44 -10.78 115.80 -12.65
C ASN A 44 -11.42 116.46 -11.41
N SER A 45 -10.81 117.53 -10.88
CA SER A 45 -11.29 118.20 -9.67
C SER A 45 -12.16 119.41 -10.01
N VAL A 46 -13.37 119.45 -9.46
CA VAL A 46 -14.30 120.60 -9.59
C VAL A 46 -13.83 121.79 -8.74
N GLY A 47 -13.29 121.53 -7.54
CA GLY A 47 -12.94 122.56 -6.53
C GLY A 47 -11.45 122.76 -6.26
N GLY A 48 -10.57 122.12 -7.04
CA GLY A 48 -9.12 122.04 -6.76
C GLY A 48 -8.76 120.77 -5.99
N ALA A 49 -7.50 120.33 -6.08
CA ALA A 49 -7.06 119.08 -5.45
C ALA A 49 -5.59 119.15 -5.06
N ASN A 50 -5.23 118.48 -3.97
CA ASN A 50 -3.84 118.24 -3.64
C ASN A 50 -3.36 116.98 -4.38
N THR A 51 -2.53 117.18 -5.40
CA THR A 51 -1.99 116.09 -6.20
C THR A 51 -0.70 115.57 -5.61
N THR A 52 -0.44 114.29 -5.83
CA THR A 52 0.79 113.58 -5.45
C THR A 52 1.98 114.08 -6.25
N LEU A 53 1.78 114.40 -7.54
CA LEU A 53 2.85 114.79 -8.45
C LEU A 53 3.24 116.27 -8.36
N ALA A 54 2.29 117.19 -8.14
CA ALA A 54 2.54 118.64 -8.24
C ALA A 54 2.08 119.48 -7.03
N GLY A 55 1.50 118.86 -6.00
CA GLY A 55 0.88 119.59 -4.88
C GLY A 55 -0.47 120.19 -5.25
N GLN A 56 -0.82 121.33 -4.66
CA GLN A 56 -2.11 122.00 -4.86
C GLN A 56 -2.29 122.51 -6.29
N ILE A 57 -3.39 122.10 -6.93
CA ILE A 57 -3.81 122.62 -8.23
C ILE A 57 -5.21 123.24 -8.13
N GLN A 58 -5.51 124.20 -9.00
CA GLN A 58 -6.85 124.79 -9.10
C GLN A 58 -7.85 123.83 -9.76
N GLY A 59 -9.14 124.02 -9.47
CA GLY A 59 -10.21 123.24 -10.08
C GLY A 59 -10.26 123.40 -11.60
N ASN A 60 -10.68 122.35 -12.30
CA ASN A 60 -10.87 122.37 -13.73
C ASN A 60 -12.20 123.07 -14.06
N SER A 61 -12.11 124.28 -14.62
CA SER A 61 -13.27 125.09 -15.03
C SER A 61 -14.18 124.40 -16.07
N ASN A 62 -13.73 123.34 -16.73
CA ASN A 62 -14.53 122.58 -17.70
C ASN A 62 -15.57 121.66 -17.01
N LEU A 63 -15.41 121.33 -15.73
CA LEU A 63 -16.23 120.34 -15.00
C LEU A 63 -17.50 120.93 -14.37
N THR A 64 -18.22 121.76 -15.13
CA THR A 64 -19.47 122.42 -14.69
C THR A 64 -20.62 121.44 -14.38
N SER A 65 -20.53 120.21 -14.89
CA SER A 65 -21.52 119.14 -14.70
C SER A 65 -21.05 118.05 -13.73
N GLY A 66 -20.01 118.33 -12.94
CA GLY A 66 -19.39 117.36 -12.02
C GLY A 66 -18.19 116.64 -12.63
N ALA A 67 -17.50 115.85 -11.80
CA ALA A 67 -16.31 115.11 -12.20
C ALA A 67 -16.64 113.94 -13.15
N ALA A 68 -15.71 113.63 -14.05
CA ALA A 68 -15.81 112.49 -14.95
C ALA A 68 -15.70 111.16 -14.19
N LYS A 69 -16.41 110.14 -14.68
CA LYS A 69 -16.29 108.73 -14.26
C LYS A 69 -15.35 107.94 -15.16
N VAL A 70 -15.26 108.33 -16.44
CA VAL A 70 -14.35 107.76 -17.43
C VAL A 70 -13.63 108.90 -18.13
N ILE A 71 -12.31 108.87 -18.14
CA ILE A 71 -11.44 109.84 -18.81
C ILE A 71 -10.78 109.11 -19.99
N LEU A 72 -11.35 109.30 -21.17
CA LEU A 72 -10.83 108.74 -22.41
C LEU A 72 -9.86 109.72 -23.07
N ASN A 73 -8.62 109.27 -23.28
CA ASN A 73 -7.59 110.02 -23.98
C ASN A 73 -7.24 109.30 -25.28
N GLU A 74 -7.68 109.86 -26.40
CA GLU A 74 -7.54 109.26 -27.72
C GLU A 74 -6.54 110.04 -28.59
N VAL A 75 -5.54 109.34 -29.13
CA VAL A 75 -4.62 109.90 -30.12
C VAL A 75 -5.10 109.53 -31.53
N THR A 76 -5.44 110.53 -32.34
CA THR A 76 -6.01 110.33 -33.69
C THR A 76 -5.02 110.60 -34.83
N SER A 77 -3.79 111.04 -34.52
CA SER A 77 -2.71 111.20 -35.49
C SER A 77 -1.99 109.87 -35.75
N LYS A 78 -0.85 109.89 -36.47
CA LYS A 78 0.04 108.73 -36.64
C LYS A 78 1.14 108.59 -35.55
N ASN A 79 1.13 109.46 -34.53
CA ASN A 79 2.17 109.46 -33.49
C ASN A 79 1.88 108.38 -32.43
N ALA A 80 2.89 107.56 -32.10
CA ALA A 80 2.84 106.67 -30.94
C ALA A 80 2.98 107.45 -29.61
N SER A 81 2.50 106.85 -28.53
CA SER A 81 2.58 107.42 -27.17
C SER A 81 3.75 106.84 -26.38
N ALA A 82 4.50 107.68 -25.69
CA ALA A 82 5.54 107.29 -24.74
C ALA A 82 5.15 107.75 -23.33
N ILE A 83 5.07 106.82 -22.38
CA ILE A 83 4.68 107.05 -20.98
C ILE A 83 5.87 106.71 -20.08
N ASN A 84 6.60 107.72 -19.64
CA ASN A 84 7.84 107.58 -18.86
C ASN A 84 7.70 107.98 -17.37
N GLY A 85 6.50 108.36 -16.93
CA GLY A 85 6.18 108.76 -15.56
C GLY A 85 4.71 108.55 -15.21
N MET A 86 4.33 108.82 -13.96
CA MET A 86 2.99 108.51 -13.44
C MET A 86 1.90 109.41 -14.04
N MET A 87 0.71 108.84 -14.24
CA MET A 87 -0.49 109.56 -14.65
C MET A 87 -1.46 109.70 -13.49
N GLU A 88 -1.65 110.91 -12.98
CA GLU A 88 -2.51 111.15 -11.82
C GLU A 88 -3.87 111.72 -12.23
N VAL A 89 -4.95 111.16 -11.71
CA VAL A 89 -6.27 111.80 -11.77
C VAL A 89 -6.46 112.66 -10.53
N ALA A 90 -6.47 113.98 -10.68
CA ALA A 90 -6.67 114.89 -9.57
C ALA A 90 -8.16 115.04 -9.24
N GLY A 91 -8.54 115.00 -7.96
CA GLY A 91 -9.94 115.09 -7.53
C GLY A 91 -10.62 113.73 -7.45
N ASP A 92 -11.85 113.62 -7.97
CA ASP A 92 -12.61 112.37 -7.92
C ASP A 92 -11.96 111.29 -8.79
N LYS A 93 -11.93 110.07 -8.24
CA LYS A 93 -11.41 108.87 -8.90
C LYS A 93 -12.22 108.53 -10.16
N ALA A 94 -11.54 108.20 -11.24
CA ALA A 94 -12.14 107.84 -12.53
C ALA A 94 -11.38 106.70 -13.23
N ASP A 95 -12.00 106.04 -14.20
CA ASP A 95 -11.30 105.17 -15.14
C ASP A 95 -10.45 106.04 -16.07
N LEU A 96 -9.19 105.68 -16.24
CA LEU A 96 -8.26 106.39 -17.12
C LEU A 96 -7.93 105.50 -18.31
N ILE A 97 -8.25 105.98 -19.51
CA ILE A 97 -8.01 105.24 -20.75
C ILE A 97 -7.03 106.03 -21.62
N ILE A 98 -5.97 105.37 -22.07
CA ILE A 98 -5.06 105.87 -23.10
C ILE A 98 -5.25 104.99 -24.34
N ALA A 99 -5.88 105.55 -25.37
CA ALA A 99 -6.15 104.88 -26.63
C ALA A 99 -5.29 105.47 -27.75
N ASN A 100 -4.39 104.67 -28.32
CA ASN A 100 -3.54 105.08 -29.43
C ASN A 100 -3.26 103.89 -30.37
N PRO A 101 -3.94 103.82 -31.53
CA PRO A 101 -3.75 102.73 -32.50
C PRO A 101 -2.35 102.59 -33.08
N ASN A 102 -1.52 103.63 -33.00
CA ASN A 102 -0.14 103.60 -33.49
C ASN A 102 0.84 102.95 -32.50
N GLY A 103 0.39 102.63 -31.29
CA GLY A 103 1.20 101.98 -30.26
C GLY A 103 1.48 102.86 -29.04
N ILE A 104 1.78 102.17 -27.92
CA ILE A 104 2.05 102.78 -26.62
C ILE A 104 3.30 102.14 -26.03
N THR A 105 4.28 102.94 -25.62
CA THR A 105 5.45 102.48 -24.87
C THR A 105 5.37 103.00 -23.44
N VAL A 106 5.52 102.13 -22.44
CA VAL A 106 5.51 102.49 -21.01
C VAL A 106 6.86 102.13 -20.38
N ASN A 107 7.60 103.12 -19.90
CA ASN A 107 8.92 102.93 -19.30
C ASN A 107 9.10 103.77 -18.03
N GLY A 108 8.43 103.35 -16.95
CA GLY A 108 8.39 104.09 -15.67
C GLY A 108 7.03 104.70 -15.36
N GLY A 109 5.99 104.33 -16.12
CA GLY A 109 4.63 104.83 -15.97
C GLY A 109 3.77 104.02 -15.00
N GLY A 110 2.56 104.51 -14.80
CA GLY A 110 1.54 103.97 -13.90
C GLY A 110 0.41 104.97 -13.75
N SER A 111 -0.55 104.70 -12.88
CA SER A 111 -1.57 105.70 -12.55
C SER A 111 -1.76 105.89 -11.05
N ILE A 112 -2.21 107.08 -10.68
CA ILE A 112 -2.51 107.48 -9.31
C ILE A 112 -3.97 107.93 -9.28
N ASN A 113 -4.72 107.47 -8.28
CA ASN A 113 -6.13 107.81 -8.07
C ASN A 113 -7.06 107.43 -9.24
N THR A 114 -6.86 106.25 -9.84
CA THR A 114 -7.70 105.72 -10.93
C THR A 114 -8.51 104.50 -10.49
N SER A 115 -9.75 104.37 -10.97
CA SER A 115 -10.59 103.19 -10.71
C SER A 115 -10.11 101.98 -11.52
N LYS A 116 -9.82 102.20 -12.79
CA LYS A 116 -9.18 101.28 -13.72
C LYS A 116 -8.23 102.06 -14.63
N LEU A 117 -7.12 101.44 -15.02
CA LEU A 117 -6.25 101.96 -16.07
C LEU A 117 -6.41 101.08 -17.31
N THR A 118 -6.81 101.64 -18.45
CA THR A 118 -6.86 100.92 -19.72
C THR A 118 -5.86 101.52 -20.70
N LEU A 119 -4.90 100.72 -21.15
CA LEU A 119 -3.98 101.07 -22.23
C LEU A 119 -4.40 100.29 -23.47
N THR A 120 -4.71 100.97 -24.57
CA THR A 120 -5.21 100.30 -25.76
C THR A 120 -4.67 100.85 -27.08
N THR A 121 -4.42 99.96 -28.04
CA THR A 121 -4.25 100.31 -29.46
C THR A 121 -5.55 100.16 -30.25
N GLY A 122 -6.64 99.80 -29.57
CA GLY A 122 -7.96 99.83 -30.16
C GLY A 122 -8.45 101.25 -30.34
N THR A 123 -9.17 101.48 -31.44
CA THR A 123 -9.96 102.70 -31.59
C THR A 123 -11.17 102.58 -30.66
N PRO A 124 -11.42 103.55 -29.76
CA PRO A 124 -12.60 103.56 -28.91
C PRO A 124 -13.88 103.60 -29.75
N ASP A 125 -14.85 102.76 -29.39
CA ASP A 125 -16.20 102.76 -29.97
C ASP A 125 -17.15 103.45 -29.00
N ILE A 126 -17.67 104.61 -29.39
CA ILE A 126 -18.58 105.43 -28.59
C ILE A 126 -19.97 105.32 -29.21
N GLN A 127 -20.92 104.77 -28.45
CA GLN A 127 -22.31 104.62 -28.85
C GLN A 127 -23.21 105.29 -27.82
N ASN A 128 -24.20 106.07 -28.26
CA ASN A 128 -25.13 106.80 -27.38
C ASN A 128 -24.41 107.62 -26.29
N ASP A 129 -23.33 108.31 -26.67
CA ASP A 129 -22.47 109.11 -25.78
C ASP A 129 -21.82 108.33 -24.62
N ALA A 130 -21.78 107.00 -24.68
CA ALA A 130 -21.06 106.15 -23.74
C ALA A 130 -19.99 105.33 -24.45
N LEU A 131 -18.94 104.95 -23.74
CA LEU A 131 -17.95 104.02 -24.25
C LEU A 131 -18.57 102.63 -24.32
N ALA A 132 -18.74 102.11 -25.53
CA ALA A 132 -19.28 100.76 -25.78
C ALA A 132 -18.16 99.70 -25.77
N GLY A 133 -16.99 100.04 -26.30
CA GLY A 133 -15.87 99.12 -26.38
C GLY A 133 -14.70 99.68 -27.20
N TYR A 134 -13.90 98.76 -27.75
CA TYR A 134 -12.68 99.04 -28.47
C TYR A 134 -12.54 98.11 -29.67
N SER A 135 -12.26 98.68 -30.84
CA SER A 135 -11.90 97.94 -32.04
C SER A 135 -10.38 97.83 -32.16
N VAL A 136 -9.83 96.68 -31.77
CA VAL A 136 -8.38 96.40 -31.77
C VAL A 136 -8.01 95.67 -33.06
N ASN A 137 -7.53 96.38 -34.08
CA ASN A 137 -7.14 95.79 -35.37
C ASN A 137 -5.62 95.72 -35.62
N GLY A 138 -4.81 96.46 -34.84
CA GLY A 138 -3.37 96.67 -35.07
C GLY A 138 -2.66 97.26 -33.85
N GLY A 139 -1.38 97.58 -34.01
CA GLY A 139 -0.57 98.26 -32.99
C GLY A 139 0.12 97.34 -31.97
N THR A 140 1.15 97.89 -31.31
CA THR A 140 1.91 97.21 -30.26
C THR A 140 1.96 98.06 -29.00
N ILE A 141 1.76 97.43 -27.85
CA ILE A 141 2.05 98.02 -26.54
C ILE A 141 3.35 97.42 -26.01
N THR A 142 4.33 98.26 -25.68
CA THR A 142 5.63 97.85 -25.14
C THR A 142 5.79 98.32 -23.70
N LEU A 143 6.04 97.40 -22.77
CA LEU A 143 6.15 97.66 -21.33
C LEU A 143 7.58 97.44 -20.85
N GLY A 144 8.34 98.52 -20.70
CA GLY A 144 9.66 98.53 -20.04
C GLY A 144 9.57 98.63 -18.51
N LYS A 145 8.56 99.33 -17.97
CA LYS A 145 8.21 99.32 -16.54
C LYS A 145 6.82 99.94 -16.35
N LEU A 146 5.92 99.23 -15.69
CA LEU A 146 4.59 99.72 -15.29
C LEU A 146 4.37 99.40 -13.81
N ASN A 147 4.03 100.42 -13.00
CA ASN A 147 3.66 100.21 -11.60
C ASN A 147 2.30 100.84 -11.32
N ASN A 148 1.27 100.02 -11.17
CA ASN A 148 -0.09 100.47 -10.94
C ASN A 148 -0.70 99.73 -9.73
N SER A 149 -1.49 100.42 -8.92
CA SER A 149 -2.20 99.82 -7.78
C SER A 149 -3.67 99.50 -8.08
N SER A 150 -4.19 99.94 -9.22
CA SER A 150 -5.56 99.70 -9.66
C SER A 150 -5.65 98.52 -10.65
N PRO A 151 -6.85 97.94 -10.85
CA PRO A 151 -7.11 97.07 -12.00
C PRO A 151 -6.61 97.71 -13.30
N THR A 152 -5.93 96.92 -14.11
CA THR A 152 -5.25 97.39 -15.32
C THR A 152 -5.64 96.50 -16.50
N GLU A 153 -6.08 97.13 -17.58
CA GLU A 153 -6.38 96.50 -18.85
C GLU A 153 -5.36 96.92 -19.92
N ILE A 154 -4.89 95.94 -20.68
CA ILE A 154 -3.99 96.15 -21.80
C ILE A 154 -4.61 95.47 -23.02
N LEU A 155 -5.11 96.27 -23.96
CA LEU A 155 -5.89 95.80 -25.10
C LEU A 155 -5.17 96.20 -26.39
N SER A 156 -4.47 95.27 -27.04
CA SER A 156 -3.63 95.58 -28.20
C SER A 156 -3.57 94.43 -29.16
N ARG A 157 -3.16 94.64 -30.42
CA ARG A 157 -2.89 93.49 -31.29
C ARG A 157 -1.68 92.70 -30.79
N ASN A 158 -0.62 93.41 -30.37
CA ASN A 158 0.59 92.83 -29.79
C ASN A 158 0.96 93.51 -28.46
N VAL A 159 1.46 92.73 -27.50
CA VAL A 159 1.93 93.20 -26.19
C VAL A 159 3.33 92.62 -25.96
N VAL A 160 4.30 93.49 -25.73
CA VAL A 160 5.70 93.14 -25.47
C VAL A 160 6.08 93.63 -24.07
N VAL A 161 6.58 92.77 -23.21
CA VAL A 161 6.97 93.09 -21.83
C VAL A 161 8.47 92.90 -21.66
N ASN A 162 9.20 94.01 -21.65
CA ASN A 162 10.65 94.05 -21.54
C ASN A 162 11.15 94.33 -20.10
N GLY A 163 10.26 94.71 -19.18
CA GLY A 163 10.60 94.89 -17.77
C GLY A 163 9.41 94.66 -16.83
N LYS A 164 9.51 95.10 -15.58
CA LYS A 164 8.55 94.77 -14.51
C LYS A 164 7.22 95.51 -14.66
N VAL A 165 6.12 94.76 -14.63
CA VAL A 165 4.72 95.20 -14.67
C VAL A 165 4.03 94.76 -13.37
N THR A 166 3.58 95.72 -12.54
CA THR A 166 2.82 95.46 -11.31
C THR A 166 1.42 96.08 -11.41
N ALA A 167 0.39 95.33 -11.01
CA ALA A 167 -1.02 95.75 -10.97
C ALA A 167 -1.76 95.06 -9.80
N ASN A 168 -2.93 95.54 -9.38
CA ASN A 168 -3.80 94.74 -8.50
C ASN A 168 -4.47 93.60 -9.28
N GLU A 169 -5.05 93.92 -10.43
CA GLU A 169 -5.53 92.95 -11.41
C GLU A 169 -4.98 93.34 -12.77
N LEU A 170 -4.57 92.36 -13.57
CA LEU A 170 -4.04 92.58 -14.91
C LEU A 170 -4.82 91.74 -15.92
N ASN A 171 -5.56 92.41 -16.81
CA ASN A 171 -6.25 91.79 -17.93
C ASN A 171 -5.57 92.21 -19.23
N VAL A 172 -4.96 91.26 -19.94
CA VAL A 172 -4.28 91.49 -21.22
C VAL A 172 -5.04 90.76 -22.31
N VAL A 173 -5.58 91.49 -23.27
CA VAL A 173 -6.27 90.92 -24.44
C VAL A 173 -5.46 91.29 -25.68
N ALA A 174 -4.97 90.27 -26.36
CA ALA A 174 -4.12 90.38 -27.52
C ALA A 174 -4.72 89.71 -28.77
N GLY A 175 -4.43 90.27 -29.95
CA GLY A 175 -5.00 89.86 -31.24
C GLY A 175 -6.02 90.85 -31.81
N ASN A 176 -6.67 90.46 -32.91
CA ASN A 176 -7.64 91.29 -33.62
C ASN A 176 -9.07 91.13 -33.06
N ASN A 177 -9.42 91.98 -32.09
CA ASN A 177 -10.62 91.82 -31.27
C ASN A 177 -11.54 93.04 -31.30
N TYR A 178 -12.83 92.79 -31.17
CA TYR A 178 -13.74 93.76 -30.57
C TYR A 178 -13.87 93.41 -29.08
N VAL A 179 -13.49 94.35 -28.23
CA VAL A 179 -13.50 94.19 -26.77
C VAL A 179 -14.50 95.19 -26.20
N ASP A 180 -15.45 94.76 -25.37
CA ASP A 180 -16.41 95.67 -24.74
C ASP A 180 -15.76 96.54 -23.65
N ALA A 181 -16.50 97.51 -23.11
CA ALA A 181 -16.02 98.39 -22.05
C ALA A 181 -15.68 97.66 -20.73
N ALA A 182 -16.16 96.43 -20.54
CA ALA A 182 -15.84 95.57 -19.40
C ALA A 182 -14.58 94.73 -19.62
N GLY A 183 -13.93 94.85 -20.79
CA GLY A 183 -12.69 94.14 -21.11
C GLY A 183 -12.91 92.73 -21.65
N GLN A 184 -14.13 92.38 -22.07
CA GLN A 184 -14.46 91.06 -22.60
C GLN A 184 -14.46 91.05 -24.12
N VAL A 185 -13.94 89.97 -24.71
CA VAL A 185 -13.94 89.77 -26.16
C VAL A 185 -15.34 89.37 -26.60
N THR A 186 -16.01 90.21 -27.39
CA THR A 186 -17.38 89.96 -27.90
C THR A 186 -17.43 89.78 -29.43
N GLY A 187 -16.32 90.03 -30.13
CA GLY A 187 -16.19 89.78 -31.56
C GLY A 187 -14.75 89.87 -32.06
N SER A 188 -14.56 89.66 -33.35
CA SER A 188 -13.27 89.86 -34.06
C SER A 188 -13.38 91.00 -35.06
N VAL A 189 -12.30 91.73 -35.28
CA VAL A 189 -12.22 92.80 -36.30
C VAL A 189 -11.19 92.45 -37.37
N THR A 190 -11.27 93.06 -38.56
CA THR A 190 -10.29 92.82 -39.63
C THR A 190 -8.90 93.29 -39.21
N ALA A 191 -7.91 92.39 -39.25
CA ALA A 191 -6.56 92.67 -38.79
C ALA A 191 -5.78 93.59 -39.76
N ALA A 192 -4.91 94.45 -39.21
CA ALA A 192 -4.09 95.42 -39.94
C ALA A 192 -2.61 95.32 -39.55
N GLY A 193 -1.71 95.31 -40.54
CA GLY A 193 -0.25 95.20 -40.34
C GLY A 193 0.26 93.77 -40.14
N THR A 194 1.56 93.64 -39.88
CA THR A 194 2.26 92.36 -39.75
C THR A 194 1.84 91.64 -38.46
N ARG A 195 1.58 90.33 -38.59
CA ARG A 195 1.22 89.43 -37.49
C ARG A 195 2.48 88.92 -36.78
N ASN A 196 2.50 88.97 -35.44
CA ASN A 196 3.57 88.34 -34.65
C ASN A 196 3.30 86.85 -34.44
N ALA A 197 4.38 86.09 -34.23
CA ALA A 197 4.27 84.69 -33.81
C ALA A 197 3.65 84.55 -32.41
N ASN A 198 3.92 85.51 -31.52
CA ASN A 198 3.34 85.60 -30.19
C ASN A 198 2.72 86.99 -30.00
N SER A 199 1.46 87.04 -29.61
CA SER A 199 0.70 88.28 -29.41
C SER A 199 0.98 88.87 -28.03
N ILE A 200 1.37 88.02 -27.07
CA ILE A 200 1.87 88.41 -25.75
C ILE A 200 3.27 87.82 -25.60
N ASP A 201 4.26 88.69 -25.42
CA ASP A 201 5.67 88.34 -25.43
C ASP A 201 6.40 88.96 -24.23
N VAL A 202 6.68 88.14 -23.21
CA VAL A 202 7.41 88.54 -22.00
C VAL A 202 8.88 88.16 -22.16
N ALA A 203 9.75 89.16 -22.20
CA ALA A 203 11.20 88.98 -22.30
C ALA A 203 11.80 88.51 -20.96
N ALA A 204 13.05 88.04 -20.99
CA ALA A 204 13.74 87.51 -19.81
C ALA A 204 13.93 88.52 -18.65
N LEU A 205 14.09 89.81 -18.98
CA LEU A 205 14.15 90.89 -17.99
C LEU A 205 12.76 91.40 -17.60
N GLY A 206 11.71 90.92 -18.26
CA GLY A 206 10.31 91.27 -18.07
C GLY A 206 9.61 90.43 -17.01
N GLY A 207 8.49 90.95 -16.49
CA GLY A 207 7.59 90.13 -15.68
C GLY A 207 6.29 90.83 -15.32
N MET A 208 5.23 90.07 -15.16
CA MET A 208 3.90 90.52 -14.77
C MET A 208 3.57 90.02 -13.36
N TYR A 209 3.13 90.92 -12.48
CA TYR A 209 2.86 90.63 -11.08
C TYR A 209 1.53 91.28 -10.67
N ALA A 210 0.51 90.48 -10.31
CA ALA A 210 -0.77 90.99 -9.84
C ALA A 210 -1.50 90.02 -8.91
N ASN A 211 -2.53 90.46 -8.18
CA ASN A 211 -3.39 89.55 -7.42
C ASN A 211 -4.15 88.58 -8.34
N LYS A 212 -4.57 89.05 -9.51
CA LYS A 212 -5.19 88.26 -10.58
C LYS A 212 -4.60 88.63 -11.93
N ILE A 213 -4.22 87.65 -12.74
CA ILE A 213 -3.74 87.85 -14.11
C ILE A 213 -4.63 87.08 -15.07
N ASN A 214 -5.11 87.75 -16.13
CA ASN A 214 -5.84 87.13 -17.24
C ASN A 214 -5.15 87.51 -18.56
N LEU A 215 -4.68 86.52 -19.32
CA LEU A 215 -4.02 86.69 -20.61
C LEU A 215 -4.84 85.99 -21.69
N ILE A 216 -5.31 86.73 -22.68
CA ILE A 216 -6.12 86.19 -23.78
C ILE A 216 -5.41 86.51 -25.10
N SER A 217 -5.06 85.49 -25.88
CA SER A 217 -4.56 85.61 -27.26
C SER A 217 -5.57 84.97 -28.21
N THR A 218 -6.21 85.78 -29.05
CA THR A 218 -7.36 85.31 -29.85
C THR A 218 -7.03 84.97 -31.30
N GLU A 219 -5.92 85.45 -31.85
CA GLU A 219 -5.53 85.17 -33.24
C GLU A 219 -5.17 83.68 -33.42
N SER A 220 -5.84 83.01 -34.38
CA SER A 220 -5.64 81.58 -34.64
C SER A 220 -4.18 81.25 -34.96
N GLY A 221 -3.55 80.40 -34.15
CA GLY A 221 -2.15 80.02 -34.26
C GLY A 221 -1.16 81.03 -33.68
N VAL A 222 -1.62 82.10 -33.00
CA VAL A 222 -0.74 83.07 -32.32
C VAL A 222 -0.66 82.75 -30.84
N GLY A 223 0.58 82.57 -30.38
CA GLY A 223 0.87 82.10 -29.04
C GLY A 223 1.08 83.19 -27.99
N VAL A 224 1.39 82.71 -26.79
CA VAL A 224 1.94 83.48 -25.68
C VAL A 224 3.35 82.97 -25.44
N ARG A 225 4.33 83.87 -25.33
CA ARG A 225 5.71 83.53 -24.95
C ARG A 225 6.06 84.21 -23.64
N ASN A 226 6.46 83.40 -22.66
CA ASN A 226 7.04 83.82 -21.41
C ASN A 226 8.52 83.39 -21.36
N GLN A 227 9.41 84.36 -21.21
CA GLN A 227 10.84 84.14 -20.91
C GLN A 227 11.22 84.70 -19.53
N GLY A 228 10.28 85.34 -18.82
CA GLY A 228 10.47 85.99 -17.53
C GLY A 228 9.59 85.38 -16.44
N VAL A 229 8.80 86.22 -15.76
CA VAL A 229 7.91 85.78 -14.66
C VAL A 229 6.48 86.27 -14.88
N ILE A 230 5.49 85.38 -14.73
CA ILE A 230 4.06 85.70 -14.61
C ILE A 230 3.60 85.22 -13.23
N ALA A 231 3.32 86.14 -12.30
CA ALA A 231 3.04 85.82 -10.91
C ALA A 231 1.66 86.36 -10.45
N GLY A 232 0.74 85.46 -10.13
CA GLY A 232 -0.60 85.75 -9.60
C GLY A 232 -0.71 85.60 -8.07
N GLY A 233 -1.47 86.46 -7.41
CA GLY A 233 -1.88 86.30 -6.00
C GLY A 233 -2.99 85.25 -5.81
N ILE A 234 -3.89 85.48 -4.86
CA ILE A 234 -5.00 84.54 -4.56
C ILE A 234 -6.05 84.50 -5.67
N GLY A 235 -6.11 85.54 -6.53
CA GLY A 235 -7.00 85.61 -7.67
C GLY A 235 -6.57 84.75 -8.87
N GLY A 236 -5.37 84.18 -8.85
CA GLY A 236 -4.92 83.21 -9.85
C GLY A 236 -4.32 83.80 -11.13
N VAL A 237 -3.94 82.89 -12.03
CA VAL A 237 -3.46 83.18 -13.39
C VAL A 237 -4.34 82.41 -14.37
N ASN A 238 -4.96 83.11 -15.32
CA ASN A 238 -5.67 82.51 -16.45
C ASN A 238 -4.97 82.87 -17.76
N ILE A 239 -4.65 81.88 -18.59
CA ILE A 239 -4.06 82.05 -19.92
C ILE A 239 -4.94 81.29 -20.92
N ASP A 240 -5.55 82.00 -21.87
CA ASP A 240 -6.27 81.41 -23.00
C ASP A 240 -5.57 81.82 -24.30
N ALA A 241 -4.81 80.89 -24.88
CA ALA A 241 -4.02 81.11 -26.08
C ALA A 241 -4.56 80.32 -27.27
N ASN A 242 -4.98 81.00 -28.33
CA ASN A 242 -5.40 80.36 -29.58
C ASN A 242 -4.21 79.84 -30.43
N GLY A 243 -3.01 79.72 -29.82
CA GLY A 243 -1.77 79.19 -30.38
C GLY A 243 -0.94 78.47 -29.30
N GLN A 244 0.38 78.41 -29.46
CA GLN A 244 1.29 77.77 -28.49
C GLN A 244 1.52 78.62 -27.23
N LEU A 245 1.82 78.00 -26.10
CA LEU A 245 2.37 78.67 -24.91
C LEU A 245 3.82 78.20 -24.71
N LEU A 246 4.76 79.15 -24.74
CA LEU A 246 6.19 78.90 -24.52
C LEU A 246 6.58 79.47 -23.15
N ASN A 247 6.96 78.62 -22.20
CA ASN A 247 7.42 78.95 -20.85
C ASN A 247 8.84 78.43 -20.60
N ASN A 248 9.73 78.51 -21.60
CA ASN A 248 11.06 77.91 -21.49
C ASN A 248 12.00 78.79 -20.65
N ASN A 249 12.69 78.22 -19.68
CA ASN A 249 13.55 78.96 -18.72
C ASN A 249 12.81 80.11 -18.02
N ALA A 250 11.50 79.96 -17.79
CA ALA A 250 10.62 81.01 -17.31
C ALA A 250 9.67 80.49 -16.22
N ARG A 251 9.03 81.41 -15.49
CA ARG A 251 8.15 81.06 -14.35
C ARG A 251 6.72 81.55 -14.57
N ILE A 252 5.76 80.67 -14.33
CA ILE A 252 4.35 81.00 -14.10
C ILE A 252 4.01 80.52 -12.70
N GLU A 253 3.67 81.42 -11.79
CA GLU A 253 3.47 81.10 -10.37
C GLU A 253 2.19 81.71 -9.80
N SER A 254 1.50 81.02 -8.88
CA SER A 254 0.32 81.58 -8.21
C SER A 254 0.10 81.10 -6.77
N SER A 255 -0.41 82.00 -5.91
CA SER A 255 -1.00 81.60 -4.61
C SER A 255 -2.46 81.11 -4.73
N GLY A 256 -3.10 81.31 -5.88
CA GLY A 256 -4.47 80.88 -6.21
C GLY A 256 -4.48 79.72 -7.20
N GLN A 257 -5.41 79.73 -8.15
CA GLN A 257 -5.50 78.73 -9.23
C GLN A 257 -4.69 79.17 -10.47
N ILE A 258 -4.08 78.23 -11.19
CA ILE A 258 -3.57 78.45 -12.55
C ILE A 258 -4.45 77.69 -13.54
N ASN A 259 -5.03 78.41 -14.50
CA ASN A 259 -5.78 77.85 -15.63
C ASN A 259 -5.06 78.21 -16.92
N ILE A 260 -4.60 77.20 -17.67
CA ILE A 260 -3.94 77.39 -18.96
C ILE A 260 -4.71 76.59 -20.01
N LYS A 261 -5.20 77.29 -21.02
CA LYS A 261 -5.82 76.73 -22.21
C LYS A 261 -5.04 77.14 -23.45
N THR A 262 -4.64 76.18 -24.27
CA THR A 262 -3.90 76.43 -25.51
C THR A 262 -4.53 75.65 -26.66
N LYS A 263 -4.59 76.24 -27.87
CA LYS A 263 -4.92 75.50 -29.10
C LYS A 263 -3.69 75.01 -29.87
N GLY A 264 -2.49 75.28 -29.36
CA GLY A 264 -1.22 74.70 -29.79
C GLY A 264 -0.50 73.99 -28.64
N ALA A 265 0.78 73.66 -28.84
CA ALA A 265 1.58 72.99 -27.81
C ALA A 265 1.87 73.89 -26.60
N LEU A 266 2.01 73.28 -25.42
CA LEU A 266 2.56 73.89 -24.21
C LEU A 266 4.00 73.41 -24.03
N ASN A 267 4.97 74.32 -24.08
CA ASN A 267 6.39 74.01 -23.87
C ASN A 267 6.89 74.65 -22.58
N ASN A 268 7.24 73.81 -21.61
CA ASN A 268 7.76 74.15 -20.29
C ASN A 268 9.16 73.55 -20.08
N THR A 269 10.00 73.52 -21.13
CA THR A 269 11.37 73.03 -21.00
C THR A 269 12.14 73.93 -20.03
N THR A 270 12.81 73.37 -19.02
CA THR A 270 13.55 74.11 -17.97
C THR A 270 12.73 75.21 -17.28
N GLY A 271 11.40 75.19 -17.43
CA GLY A 271 10.48 76.20 -16.93
C GLY A 271 9.71 75.73 -15.70
N ASP A 272 9.15 76.67 -14.95
CA ASP A 272 8.32 76.40 -13.78
C ASP A 272 6.88 76.86 -14.02
N ILE A 273 5.93 75.98 -13.73
CA ILE A 273 4.50 76.27 -13.57
C ILE A 273 4.11 75.80 -12.17
N THR A 274 3.96 76.71 -11.21
CA THR A 274 3.78 76.36 -9.79
C THR A 274 2.60 77.07 -9.14
N SER A 275 1.88 76.38 -8.25
CA SER A 275 0.67 76.94 -7.64
C SER A 275 0.41 76.44 -6.22
N VAL A 276 -0.13 77.28 -5.34
CA VAL A 276 -0.69 76.80 -4.06
C VAL A 276 -2.06 76.16 -4.27
N GLY A 277 -2.91 76.74 -5.13
CA GLY A 277 -4.20 76.17 -5.53
C GLY A 277 -4.09 75.29 -6.78
N THR A 278 -5.24 74.82 -7.28
CA THR A 278 -5.32 73.89 -8.42
C THR A 278 -4.59 74.41 -9.66
N ILE A 279 -4.00 73.50 -10.43
CA ILE A 279 -3.53 73.77 -11.79
C ILE A 279 -4.42 73.00 -12.76
N ALA A 280 -5.00 73.66 -13.76
CA ALA A 280 -5.70 73.03 -14.86
C ALA A 280 -5.03 73.40 -16.19
N LEU A 281 -4.55 72.39 -16.92
CA LEU A 281 -3.90 72.52 -18.22
C LEU A 281 -4.76 71.84 -19.29
N ASP A 282 -5.16 72.56 -20.33
CA ASP A 282 -5.86 72.04 -21.50
C ASP A 282 -5.13 72.47 -22.77
N THR A 283 -4.42 71.55 -23.42
CA THR A 283 -3.74 71.83 -24.70
C THR A 283 -4.61 71.50 -25.91
N ASN A 284 -5.90 71.17 -25.70
CA ASN A 284 -6.83 70.78 -26.74
C ASN A 284 -6.27 69.65 -27.64
N LYS A 285 -5.73 68.61 -27.01
CA LYS A 285 -5.09 67.44 -27.65
C LYS A 285 -3.74 67.71 -28.33
N ASN A 286 -3.13 68.88 -28.15
CA ASN A 286 -1.76 69.15 -28.61
C ASN A 286 -0.70 68.70 -27.58
N SER A 287 0.57 68.73 -27.96
CA SER A 287 1.63 68.24 -27.07
C SER A 287 1.89 69.14 -25.85
N LEU A 288 2.27 68.50 -24.75
CA LEU A 288 2.83 69.13 -23.56
C LEU A 288 4.28 68.66 -23.41
N ASN A 289 5.25 69.58 -23.53
CA ASN A 289 6.67 69.29 -23.29
C ASN A 289 7.09 69.87 -21.95
N ASN A 290 7.37 69.01 -20.97
CA ASN A 290 7.87 69.34 -19.64
C ASN A 290 9.28 68.77 -19.41
N SER A 291 10.08 68.62 -20.48
CA SER A 291 11.39 67.96 -20.42
C SER A 291 12.52 68.84 -19.85
N ARG A 292 13.68 68.23 -19.60
CA ARG A 292 14.95 68.89 -19.21
C ARG A 292 14.76 69.80 -17.99
N SER A 293 14.42 69.23 -16.84
CA SER A 293 14.15 69.96 -15.59
C SER A 293 12.96 70.92 -15.67
N GLY A 294 12.02 70.70 -16.59
CA GLY A 294 10.71 71.35 -16.53
C GLY A 294 9.95 70.90 -15.28
N ASN A 295 9.24 71.82 -14.64
CA ASN A 295 8.52 71.61 -13.39
C ASN A 295 7.09 72.13 -13.50
N ILE A 296 6.12 71.25 -13.27
CA ILE A 296 4.70 71.57 -13.12
C ILE A 296 4.29 71.03 -11.76
N SER A 297 4.02 71.89 -10.77
CA SER A 297 3.71 71.43 -9.40
C SER A 297 2.71 72.28 -8.62
N THR A 298 1.89 71.62 -7.79
CA THR A 298 0.88 72.29 -6.95
C THR A 298 0.72 71.69 -5.55
N MET A 299 0.29 72.51 -4.57
CA MET A 299 -0.16 72.07 -3.24
C MET A 299 -1.62 71.60 -3.19
N ALA A 300 -2.35 71.64 -4.32
CA ALA A 300 -3.72 71.14 -4.45
C ALA A 300 -3.79 70.04 -5.54
N ASP A 301 -4.79 70.10 -6.42
CA ASP A 301 -4.98 69.16 -7.54
C ASP A 301 -4.37 69.67 -8.85
N LEU A 302 -3.88 68.77 -9.69
CA LEU A 302 -3.37 69.02 -11.03
C LEU A 302 -4.18 68.24 -12.06
N TYR A 303 -4.87 68.94 -12.95
CA TYR A 303 -5.62 68.37 -14.06
C TYR A 303 -4.93 68.68 -15.39
N VAL A 304 -4.65 67.65 -16.20
CA VAL A 304 -3.99 67.80 -17.51
C VAL A 304 -4.80 67.08 -18.57
N ASN A 305 -5.42 67.83 -19.47
CA ASN A 305 -6.03 67.33 -20.70
C ASN A 305 -5.14 67.71 -21.88
N SER A 306 -4.46 66.73 -22.49
CA SER A 306 -3.49 67.00 -23.54
C SER A 306 -3.48 65.96 -24.65
N GLY A 307 -2.61 66.17 -25.65
CA GLY A 307 -2.11 65.13 -26.53
C GLY A 307 -0.90 64.44 -25.91
N ALA A 308 0.15 64.21 -26.70
CA ALA A 308 1.38 63.59 -26.21
C ALA A 308 2.06 64.43 -25.12
N ILE A 309 2.52 63.79 -24.05
CA ILE A 309 3.27 64.43 -22.96
C ILE A 309 4.70 63.91 -22.97
N ASP A 310 5.67 64.81 -22.96
CA ASP A 310 7.09 64.51 -22.74
C ASP A 310 7.53 65.08 -21.38
N ASN A 311 7.72 64.21 -20.40
CA ASN A 311 8.24 64.52 -19.06
C ASN A 311 9.67 63.96 -18.86
N THR A 312 10.49 63.93 -19.92
CA THR A 312 11.85 63.42 -19.84
C THR A 312 12.74 64.29 -18.95
N ASN A 313 13.15 63.75 -17.80
CA ASN A 313 13.85 64.46 -16.73
C ASN A 313 13.09 65.71 -16.25
N GLY A 314 11.75 65.70 -16.32
CA GLY A 314 10.88 66.74 -15.80
C GLY A 314 10.12 66.27 -14.56
N LYS A 315 9.52 67.22 -13.82
CA LYS A 315 8.66 66.96 -12.66
C LYS A 315 7.22 67.37 -12.95
N ILE A 316 6.28 66.46 -12.70
CA ILE A 316 4.83 66.73 -12.64
C ILE A 316 4.34 66.28 -11.27
N ALA A 317 3.90 67.21 -10.41
CA ALA A 317 3.56 66.86 -9.03
C ALA A 317 2.33 67.60 -8.47
N ALA A 318 1.62 66.95 -7.54
CA ALA A 318 0.47 67.54 -6.84
C ALA A 318 0.38 66.99 -5.41
N ALA A 319 0.11 67.83 -4.40
CA ALA A 319 -0.12 67.28 -3.05
C ALA A 319 -1.45 66.51 -2.95
N GLY A 320 -2.46 66.89 -3.76
CA GLY A 320 -3.74 66.20 -3.89
C GLY A 320 -3.73 65.17 -5.04
N MET A 321 -4.68 65.31 -5.96
CA MET A 321 -4.83 64.44 -7.13
C MET A 321 -4.10 64.99 -8.35
N LEU A 322 -3.39 64.12 -9.06
CA LEU A 322 -2.93 64.32 -10.43
C LEU A 322 -3.79 63.48 -11.36
N ALA A 323 -4.59 64.13 -12.20
CA ALA A 323 -5.39 63.48 -13.23
C ALA A 323 -4.93 63.91 -14.63
N VAL A 324 -4.49 62.95 -15.44
CA VAL A 324 -3.96 63.18 -16.78
C VAL A 324 -4.77 62.39 -17.81
N ASP A 325 -5.24 63.04 -18.87
CA ASP A 325 -5.80 62.39 -20.07
C ASP A 325 -5.02 62.86 -21.31
N THR A 326 -4.30 61.93 -21.96
CA THR A 326 -3.55 62.23 -23.20
C THR A 326 -4.36 61.98 -24.47
N ASN A 327 -5.65 61.68 -24.37
CA ASN A 327 -6.56 61.43 -25.48
C ASN A 327 -6.01 60.34 -26.44
N ASN A 328 -5.60 59.19 -25.88
CA ASN A 328 -4.97 58.07 -26.58
C ASN A 328 -3.56 58.35 -27.16
N ASN A 329 -2.84 59.36 -26.68
CA ASN A 329 -1.45 59.62 -27.08
C ASN A 329 -0.43 59.11 -26.05
N THR A 330 0.86 59.16 -26.38
CA THR A 330 1.95 58.72 -25.51
C THR A 330 2.22 59.71 -24.37
N LEU A 331 2.36 59.19 -23.15
CA LEU A 331 2.99 59.87 -22.02
C LEU A 331 4.39 59.27 -21.82
N THR A 332 5.44 60.05 -22.05
CA THR A 332 6.82 59.66 -21.75
C THR A 332 7.22 60.26 -20.41
N ASN A 333 7.51 59.39 -19.43
CA ASN A 333 8.05 59.74 -18.13
C ASN A 333 9.40 59.04 -17.95
N TYR A 334 10.48 59.81 -17.82
CA TYR A 334 11.84 59.29 -17.76
C TYR A 334 12.63 60.06 -16.71
N GLY A 335 13.46 59.36 -15.93
CA GLY A 335 14.24 59.92 -14.84
C GLY A 335 13.71 59.50 -13.47
N LYS A 336 14.63 59.39 -12.50
CA LYS A 336 14.34 59.01 -11.11
C LYS A 336 14.98 60.02 -10.15
N GLY A 337 14.31 60.26 -9.02
CA GLY A 337 14.79 61.15 -7.95
C GLY A 337 13.79 62.25 -7.60
N VAL A 338 14.02 62.94 -6.49
CA VAL A 338 13.10 63.93 -5.89
C VAL A 338 12.74 65.12 -6.79
N ALA A 339 13.55 65.39 -7.82
CA ALA A 339 13.39 66.53 -8.73
C ALA A 339 12.80 66.15 -10.10
N VAL A 340 12.49 64.87 -10.34
CA VAL A 340 11.98 64.39 -11.64
C VAL A 340 10.92 63.31 -11.43
N GLY A 341 10.18 62.97 -12.48
CA GLY A 341 9.12 61.98 -12.45
C GLY A 341 7.75 62.56 -12.12
N ILE A 342 6.84 61.66 -11.74
CA ILE A 342 5.46 61.96 -11.41
C ILE A 342 5.21 61.62 -9.93
N GLU A 343 4.62 62.53 -9.17
CA GLU A 343 4.35 62.34 -7.74
C GLU A 343 3.06 63.01 -7.31
N ALA A 344 2.11 62.27 -6.73
CA ALA A 344 0.94 62.89 -6.13
C ALA A 344 0.31 62.10 -4.97
N GLY A 345 -0.59 62.73 -4.20
CA GLY A 345 -1.43 62.00 -3.24
C GLY A 345 -2.26 60.91 -3.93
N ILE A 346 -2.82 61.22 -5.10
CA ILE A 346 -3.48 60.25 -6.00
C ILE A 346 -2.98 60.49 -7.41
N VAL A 347 -2.46 59.47 -8.08
CA VAL A 347 -2.07 59.54 -9.50
C VAL A 347 -3.08 58.76 -10.34
N ALA A 348 -3.74 59.42 -11.29
CA ALA A 348 -4.67 58.83 -12.25
C ALA A 348 -4.25 59.20 -13.68
N LEU A 349 -3.67 58.25 -14.41
CA LEU A 349 -3.17 58.47 -15.77
C LEU A 349 -4.02 57.70 -16.77
N LYS A 350 -4.65 58.40 -17.70
CA LYS A 350 -5.36 57.83 -18.85
C LYS A 350 -4.60 58.15 -20.13
N THR A 351 -4.04 57.13 -20.78
CA THR A 351 -3.09 57.33 -21.88
C THR A 351 -3.27 56.37 -23.06
N GLY A 352 -2.75 56.70 -24.24
CA GLY A 352 -2.53 55.71 -25.30
C GLY A 352 -1.42 54.74 -24.89
N THR A 353 -0.20 55.24 -24.82
CA THR A 353 0.94 54.48 -24.31
C THR A 353 1.53 55.20 -23.11
N LEU A 354 1.69 54.51 -21.99
CA LEU A 354 2.46 54.99 -20.87
C LEU A 354 3.88 54.44 -20.98
N ASN A 355 4.84 55.29 -21.29
CA ASN A 355 6.26 54.94 -21.25
C ASN A 355 6.89 55.52 -19.99
N ASN A 356 6.96 54.70 -18.94
CA ASN A 356 7.65 54.98 -17.69
C ASN A 356 9.04 54.31 -17.62
N SER A 357 9.67 54.01 -18.77
CA SER A 357 10.96 53.32 -18.76
C SER A 357 12.06 54.20 -18.13
N ASN A 358 12.78 53.64 -17.15
CA ASN A 358 13.68 54.41 -16.26
C ASN A 358 13.04 55.64 -15.59
N GLY A 359 11.71 55.72 -15.58
CA GLY A 359 10.93 56.77 -14.94
C GLY A 359 10.53 56.38 -13.52
N GLN A 360 9.92 57.34 -12.83
CA GLN A 360 9.37 57.19 -11.49
C GLN A 360 7.95 57.77 -11.43
N ILE A 361 7.02 56.99 -10.89
CA ILE A 361 5.65 57.39 -10.56
C ILE A 361 5.40 57.01 -9.10
N LEU A 362 5.09 58.01 -8.27
CA LEU A 362 4.81 57.84 -6.84
C LEU A 362 3.41 58.33 -6.48
N GLY A 363 2.72 57.63 -5.58
CA GLY A 363 1.57 58.24 -4.90
C GLY A 363 0.88 57.45 -3.80
N GLY A 364 -0.09 58.07 -3.12
CA GLY A 364 -0.93 57.37 -2.13
C GLY A 364 -1.85 56.32 -2.76
N TYR A 365 -2.20 56.52 -4.02
CA TYR A 365 -2.84 55.56 -4.93
C TYR A 365 -2.31 55.80 -6.34
N VAL A 366 -2.08 54.73 -7.12
CA VAL A 366 -1.69 54.86 -8.52
C VAL A 366 -2.63 54.06 -9.43
N GLY A 367 -3.39 54.77 -10.26
CA GLY A 367 -4.26 54.21 -11.29
C GLY A 367 -3.75 54.52 -12.69
N LEU A 368 -3.50 53.48 -13.48
CA LEU A 368 -3.00 53.56 -14.86
C LEU A 368 -4.04 52.92 -15.80
N GLU A 369 -4.70 53.72 -16.64
CA GLU A 369 -5.59 53.26 -17.70
C GLU A 369 -4.94 53.55 -19.06
N SER A 370 -4.34 52.54 -19.69
CA SER A 370 -3.52 52.73 -20.90
C SER A 370 -3.83 51.71 -21.98
N ALA A 371 -3.58 52.01 -23.27
CA ALA A 371 -3.57 50.97 -24.30
C ALA A 371 -2.33 50.07 -24.20
N SER A 372 -1.20 50.59 -23.71
CA SER A 372 -0.04 49.79 -23.31
C SER A 372 0.78 50.49 -22.21
N VAL A 373 1.47 49.72 -21.38
CA VAL A 373 2.31 50.24 -20.29
C VAL A 373 3.72 49.67 -20.43
N ASN A 374 4.73 50.54 -20.51
CA ASN A 374 6.14 50.20 -20.47
C ASN A 374 6.77 50.80 -19.22
N ASN A 375 6.97 49.98 -18.20
CA ASN A 375 7.68 50.27 -16.95
C ASN A 375 9.06 49.58 -16.89
N ASN A 376 9.67 49.26 -18.04
CA ASN A 376 10.98 48.58 -18.05
C ASN A 376 12.05 49.44 -17.37
N SER A 377 12.75 48.89 -16.38
CA SER A 377 13.69 49.63 -15.52
C SER A 377 13.07 50.85 -14.80
N GLY A 378 11.75 51.01 -14.86
CA GLY A 378 10.98 52.07 -14.22
C GLY A 378 10.54 51.70 -12.82
N MET A 379 9.96 52.68 -12.13
CA MET A 379 9.41 52.55 -10.78
C MET A 379 7.98 53.10 -10.78
N VAL A 380 7.04 52.27 -10.32
CA VAL A 380 5.71 52.68 -9.86
C VAL A 380 5.58 52.20 -8.43
N ASP A 381 5.41 53.13 -7.50
CA ASP A 381 5.35 52.83 -6.08
C ASP A 381 4.20 53.58 -5.41
N SER A 382 3.42 52.88 -4.60
CA SER A 382 2.27 53.45 -3.91
C SER A 382 2.17 53.05 -2.45
N LEU A 383 1.75 54.00 -1.60
CA LEU A 383 1.40 53.70 -0.20
C LEU A 383 0.10 52.89 -0.08
N GLY A 384 -0.79 53.00 -1.07
CA GLY A 384 -2.05 52.25 -1.19
C GLY A 384 -2.04 51.34 -2.42
N ASP A 385 -3.18 51.16 -3.08
CA ASP A 385 -3.31 50.27 -4.24
C ASP A 385 -2.58 50.80 -5.49
N VAL A 386 -1.98 49.88 -6.26
CA VAL A 386 -1.56 50.10 -7.65
C VAL A 386 -2.52 49.35 -8.57
N ASN A 387 -3.28 50.08 -9.38
CA ASN A 387 -4.26 49.53 -10.33
C ASN A 387 -3.83 49.83 -11.76
N VAL A 388 -3.55 48.80 -12.54
CA VAL A 388 -3.15 48.90 -13.95
C VAL A 388 -4.20 48.24 -14.83
N VAL A 389 -4.84 49.01 -15.70
CA VAL A 389 -5.76 48.54 -16.73
C VAL A 389 -5.10 48.80 -18.09
N SER A 390 -4.69 47.75 -18.78
CA SER A 390 -4.01 47.82 -20.07
C SER A 390 -4.81 47.17 -21.20
N GLY A 391 -5.03 47.92 -22.28
CA GLY A 391 -5.58 47.38 -23.54
C GLY A 391 -4.64 46.44 -24.29
N GLY A 392 -3.38 46.32 -23.84
CA GLY A 392 -2.30 45.58 -24.48
C GLY A 392 -1.32 45.04 -23.43
N ASN A 393 -0.02 45.12 -23.72
CA ASN A 393 1.01 44.61 -22.82
C ASN A 393 1.26 45.53 -21.61
N VAL A 394 1.76 44.92 -20.53
CA VAL A 394 2.36 45.60 -19.37
C VAL A 394 3.79 45.09 -19.24
N ASP A 395 4.78 45.89 -19.62
CA ASP A 395 6.19 45.53 -19.62
C ASP A 395 6.88 46.09 -18.36
N ASN A 396 7.25 45.22 -17.42
CA ASN A 396 7.90 45.53 -16.15
C ASN A 396 9.29 44.88 -16.03
N ASN A 397 9.99 44.64 -17.14
CA ASN A 397 11.30 43.98 -17.10
C ASN A 397 12.34 44.87 -16.41
N ARG A 398 13.02 44.34 -15.39
CA ARG A 398 13.90 45.10 -14.47
C ARG A 398 13.21 46.30 -13.79
N GLY A 399 11.88 46.40 -13.87
CA GLY A 399 11.08 47.47 -13.28
C GLY A 399 10.52 47.08 -11.91
N MET A 400 9.85 48.03 -11.26
CA MET A 400 9.10 47.80 -10.02
C MET A 400 7.67 48.32 -10.17
N LEU A 401 6.69 47.48 -9.81
CA LEU A 401 5.31 47.85 -9.51
C LEU A 401 5.04 47.44 -8.05
N ARG A 402 5.01 48.41 -7.13
CA ARG A 402 4.91 48.14 -5.69
C ARG A 402 3.73 48.87 -5.05
N SER A 403 3.00 48.12 -4.22
CA SER A 403 2.00 48.63 -3.28
C SER A 403 2.45 48.34 -1.85
N ALA A 404 2.90 49.36 -1.12
CA ALA A 404 3.45 49.23 0.24
C ALA A 404 2.39 48.99 1.32
N GLY A 405 1.11 49.27 1.06
CA GLY A 405 0.01 49.08 2.02
C GLY A 405 -1.27 48.50 1.43
N GLY A 406 -1.29 48.15 0.14
CA GLY A 406 -2.48 47.74 -0.60
C GLY A 406 -2.25 46.55 -1.52
N PHE A 407 -3.07 46.46 -2.56
CA PHE A 407 -2.96 45.48 -3.63
C PHE A 407 -2.23 46.05 -4.85
N THR A 408 -1.50 45.19 -5.56
CA THR A 408 -1.10 45.46 -6.95
C THR A 408 -2.00 44.66 -7.88
N LYS A 409 -2.92 45.35 -8.57
CA LYS A 409 -3.91 44.75 -9.47
C LYS A 409 -3.59 45.12 -10.92
N ILE A 410 -3.43 44.11 -11.78
CA ILE A 410 -3.12 44.29 -13.20
C ILE A 410 -4.17 43.55 -14.03
N ALA A 411 -4.94 44.28 -14.82
CA ALA A 411 -5.85 43.75 -15.82
C ALA A 411 -5.32 44.12 -17.22
N ALA A 412 -4.70 43.18 -17.91
CA ALA A 412 -4.10 43.39 -19.23
C ALA A 412 -4.80 42.53 -20.28
N LYS A 413 -5.16 43.10 -21.44
CA LYS A 413 -5.63 42.28 -22.58
C LYS A 413 -4.47 41.59 -23.32
N GLY A 414 -3.23 42.04 -23.12
CA GLY A 414 -2.02 41.44 -23.67
C GLY A 414 -1.22 40.63 -22.65
N THR A 415 0.10 40.62 -22.80
CA THR A 415 1.04 39.93 -21.91
C THR A 415 1.50 40.85 -20.79
N VAL A 416 1.58 40.32 -19.56
CA VAL A 416 2.31 40.96 -18.45
C VAL A 416 3.72 40.39 -18.42
N ASN A 417 4.73 41.21 -18.75
CA ASN A 417 6.14 40.81 -18.76
C ASN A 417 6.83 41.34 -17.50
N ASN A 418 7.39 40.45 -16.69
CA ASN A 418 8.05 40.77 -15.42
C ASN A 418 9.42 40.08 -15.33
N GLY A 419 10.32 40.29 -16.29
CA GLY A 419 11.59 39.56 -16.35
C GLY A 419 12.80 40.25 -15.73
N SER A 420 13.83 39.45 -15.40
CA SER A 420 15.17 39.89 -14.95
C SER A 420 15.20 40.79 -13.70
N THR A 421 14.45 40.44 -12.66
CA THR A 421 14.33 41.26 -11.43
C THR A 421 15.16 40.67 -10.29
N LYS A 422 15.89 41.51 -9.54
CA LYS A 422 16.97 41.09 -8.63
C LYS A 422 16.48 40.51 -7.30
N THR A 423 15.57 41.20 -6.62
CA THR A 423 14.99 40.83 -5.32
C THR A 423 13.55 41.35 -5.24
N ALA A 424 12.60 40.53 -4.83
CA ALA A 424 11.24 40.93 -4.47
C ALA A 424 11.08 40.70 -2.97
N ASP A 425 11.71 41.58 -2.21
CA ASP A 425 11.43 41.78 -0.79
C ASP A 425 10.35 42.86 -0.68
N THR A 426 9.29 42.58 0.08
CA THR A 426 8.16 43.51 0.24
C THR A 426 8.55 44.82 0.92
N ALA A 427 9.67 44.86 1.65
CA ALA A 427 10.11 46.02 2.42
C ALA A 427 11.42 46.67 1.92
N SER A 428 12.14 46.05 0.97
CA SER A 428 13.43 46.57 0.50
C SER A 428 13.27 47.64 -0.59
N ASP A 429 14.09 48.69 -0.50
CA ASP A 429 14.20 49.72 -1.52
C ASP A 429 14.97 49.27 -2.78
N ASP A 430 15.74 48.18 -2.67
CA ASP A 430 16.43 47.55 -3.81
C ASP A 430 15.52 46.59 -4.58
N SER A 431 14.25 46.49 -4.19
CA SER A 431 13.33 45.54 -4.79
C SER A 431 12.95 45.89 -6.23
N LEU A 432 12.82 44.84 -7.04
CA LEU A 432 12.31 44.86 -8.40
C LEU A 432 11.22 43.79 -8.54
N GLY A 433 10.35 43.95 -9.53
CA GLY A 433 9.27 43.00 -9.81
C GLY A 433 7.89 43.57 -9.49
N ILE A 434 6.96 42.68 -9.16
CA ILE A 434 5.57 43.02 -8.83
C ILE A 434 5.33 42.66 -7.37
N ILE A 435 5.03 43.67 -6.55
CA ILE A 435 5.10 43.57 -5.08
C ILE A 435 3.84 44.18 -4.48
N ALA A 436 3.29 43.55 -3.44
CA ALA A 436 2.14 44.11 -2.73
C ALA A 436 2.06 43.66 -1.27
N GLU A 437 1.63 44.53 -0.38
CA GLU A 437 1.36 44.18 1.01
C GLU A 437 0.15 43.25 1.13
N LYS A 438 -1.02 43.62 0.57
CA LYS A 438 -2.26 42.85 0.74
C LYS A 438 -2.46 41.73 -0.28
N GLY A 439 -1.83 41.83 -1.46
CA GLY A 439 -1.96 40.81 -2.51
C GLY A 439 -1.59 41.29 -3.90
N VAL A 440 -1.12 40.37 -4.74
CA VAL A 440 -0.91 40.58 -6.17
C VAL A 440 -2.05 39.90 -6.94
N GLN A 441 -2.75 40.63 -7.79
CA GLN A 441 -3.84 40.10 -8.63
C GLN A 441 -3.58 40.43 -10.09
N ILE A 442 -3.36 39.42 -10.92
CA ILE A 442 -3.07 39.63 -12.35
C ILE A 442 -4.07 38.84 -13.19
N ALA A 443 -4.81 39.54 -14.03
CA ALA A 443 -5.63 38.98 -15.10
C ALA A 443 -5.02 39.39 -16.45
N ALA A 444 -4.56 38.42 -17.25
CA ALA A 444 -3.87 38.69 -18.50
C ALA A 444 -4.17 37.67 -19.61
N ASN A 445 -3.80 37.98 -20.85
CA ASN A 445 -3.78 36.95 -21.90
C ASN A 445 -2.62 35.96 -21.68
N SER A 446 -1.44 36.45 -21.28
CA SER A 446 -0.29 35.63 -20.88
C SER A 446 0.47 36.34 -19.76
N ILE A 447 1.16 35.58 -18.91
CA ILE A 447 2.00 36.12 -17.83
C ILE A 447 3.40 35.55 -17.99
N ASN A 448 4.39 36.42 -18.15
CA ASN A 448 5.79 36.05 -18.32
C ASN A 448 6.59 36.59 -17.13
N ASN A 449 6.92 35.71 -16.19
CA ASN A 449 7.76 35.95 -15.03
C ASN A 449 9.17 35.33 -15.18
N ASN A 450 9.67 35.20 -16.41
CA ASN A 450 10.95 34.56 -16.68
C ASN A 450 12.14 35.36 -16.09
N GLY A 451 12.87 34.76 -15.15
CA GLY A 451 13.90 35.46 -14.36
C GLY A 451 13.32 36.58 -13.48
N GLY A 452 12.00 36.57 -13.31
CA GLY A 452 11.19 37.57 -12.63
C GLY A 452 10.89 37.23 -11.18
N GLN A 453 10.38 38.19 -10.43
CA GLN A 453 9.97 38.00 -9.05
C GLN A 453 8.63 38.69 -8.78
N MET A 454 7.72 37.96 -8.16
CA MET A 454 6.48 38.49 -7.60
C MET A 454 6.42 38.14 -6.11
N ALA A 455 6.12 39.12 -5.26
CA ALA A 455 6.09 38.94 -3.81
C ALA A 455 4.85 39.58 -3.16
N SER A 456 4.28 38.91 -2.17
CA SER A 456 3.22 39.51 -1.36
C SER A 456 3.14 38.98 0.07
N ASN A 457 2.76 39.85 1.02
CA ASN A 457 2.37 39.42 2.36
C ASN A 457 0.98 38.74 2.38
N GLY A 458 0.11 39.06 1.41
CA GLY A 458 -1.13 38.35 1.12
C GLY A 458 -0.99 37.41 -0.08
N ASP A 459 -2.10 37.10 -0.74
CA ASP A 459 -2.14 36.12 -1.84
C ASP A 459 -1.51 36.65 -3.13
N ILE A 460 -0.90 35.76 -3.90
CA ILE A 460 -0.58 35.99 -5.32
C ILE A 460 -1.59 35.20 -6.15
N SER A 461 -2.48 35.90 -6.86
CA SER A 461 -3.50 35.30 -7.73
C SER A 461 -3.24 35.67 -9.18
N LEU A 462 -2.90 34.66 -9.99
CA LEU A 462 -2.60 34.78 -11.41
C LEU A 462 -3.69 34.07 -12.23
N GLU A 463 -4.37 34.83 -13.09
CA GLU A 463 -5.36 34.33 -14.03
C GLU A 463 -4.93 34.70 -15.46
N SER A 464 -4.60 33.67 -16.24
CA SER A 464 -4.09 33.79 -17.60
C SER A 464 -4.97 32.99 -18.56
N ALA A 465 -5.40 33.58 -19.68
CA ALA A 465 -6.05 32.82 -20.75
C ALA A 465 -5.05 31.88 -21.47
N GLY A 466 -3.77 32.26 -21.49
CA GLY A 466 -2.65 31.55 -22.10
C GLY A 466 -1.71 30.97 -21.05
N ALA A 467 -0.40 30.98 -21.34
CA ALA A 467 0.61 30.40 -20.45
C ALA A 467 0.97 31.34 -19.29
N ILE A 468 1.37 30.75 -18.16
CA ILE A 468 2.19 31.39 -17.14
C ILE A 468 3.61 30.83 -17.28
N ASP A 469 4.57 31.66 -17.66
CA ASP A 469 5.98 31.29 -17.76
C ASP A 469 6.75 31.82 -16.54
N ASN A 470 7.06 30.95 -15.59
CA ASN A 470 7.86 31.22 -14.40
C ASN A 470 9.27 30.62 -14.51
N TYR A 471 9.81 30.47 -15.73
CA TYR A 471 11.16 29.93 -15.93
C TYR A 471 12.22 30.75 -15.19
N SER A 472 13.01 30.13 -14.30
CA SER A 472 13.97 30.83 -13.43
C SER A 472 13.37 32.01 -12.63
N GLY A 473 12.05 32.04 -12.49
CA GLY A 473 11.30 33.09 -11.80
C GLY A 473 10.91 32.68 -10.39
N LYS A 474 10.43 33.63 -9.59
CA LYS A 474 9.97 33.42 -8.23
C LYS A 474 8.58 34.00 -8.01
N LEU A 475 7.67 33.21 -7.45
CA LEU A 475 6.40 33.64 -6.89
C LEU A 475 6.46 33.35 -5.38
N ASN A 476 6.40 34.38 -4.54
CA ASN A 476 6.58 34.25 -3.09
C ASN A 476 5.46 34.93 -2.31
N SER A 477 4.61 34.16 -1.64
CA SER A 477 3.49 34.67 -0.84
C SER A 477 3.61 34.23 0.62
N ASN A 478 3.44 35.15 1.57
CA ASN A 478 3.26 34.81 2.99
C ASN A 478 1.84 34.31 3.32
N SER A 479 0.99 34.17 2.28
CA SER A 479 -0.31 33.50 2.29
C SER A 479 -0.32 32.44 1.15
N LYS A 480 -1.24 32.52 0.18
CA LYS A 480 -1.41 31.52 -0.88
C LYS A 480 -0.92 31.99 -2.25
N VAL A 481 -0.34 31.09 -3.03
CA VAL A 481 -0.16 31.28 -4.49
C VAL A 481 -1.23 30.52 -5.25
N ILE A 482 -1.96 31.22 -6.12
CA ILE A 482 -3.04 30.68 -6.95
C ILE A 482 -2.71 30.97 -8.41
N ALA A 483 -2.62 29.92 -9.24
CA ALA A 483 -2.33 30.05 -10.67
C ALA A 483 -3.39 29.32 -11.51
N LYS A 484 -4.06 30.05 -12.40
CA LYS A 484 -5.01 29.53 -13.40
C LYS A 484 -4.55 29.92 -14.79
N ALA A 485 -4.34 28.94 -15.66
CA ALA A 485 -3.75 29.17 -16.97
C ALA A 485 -4.06 28.06 -17.99
N ALA A 486 -3.73 28.29 -19.26
CA ALA A 486 -3.64 27.21 -20.25
C ALA A 486 -2.46 26.27 -19.95
N SER A 487 -1.34 26.77 -19.44
CA SER A 487 -0.20 25.97 -19.00
C SER A 487 0.64 26.75 -17.99
N LEU A 488 1.46 26.04 -17.21
CA LEU A 488 2.38 26.65 -16.26
C LEU A 488 3.77 26.03 -16.43
N ARG A 489 4.74 26.87 -16.81
CA ARG A 489 6.15 26.49 -16.84
C ARG A 489 6.84 27.02 -15.58
N ASN A 490 7.32 26.14 -14.71
CA ASN A 490 8.06 26.46 -13.50
C ASN A 490 9.48 25.87 -13.51
N ASP A 491 10.06 25.62 -14.69
CA ASP A 491 11.40 25.03 -14.76
C ASP A 491 12.45 26.01 -14.20
N ASN A 492 13.34 25.51 -13.34
CA ASN A 492 14.31 26.32 -12.58
C ASN A 492 13.67 27.45 -11.74
N GLY A 493 12.34 27.46 -11.61
CA GLY A 493 11.56 28.48 -10.92
C GLY A 493 11.14 28.05 -9.54
N GLY A 494 10.66 29.01 -8.74
CA GLY A 494 10.11 28.78 -7.42
C GLY A 494 8.69 29.32 -7.29
N VAL A 495 7.77 28.48 -6.81
CA VAL A 495 6.42 28.87 -6.40
C VAL A 495 6.25 28.49 -4.94
N ALA A 496 6.28 29.50 -4.07
CA ALA A 496 6.21 29.32 -2.63
C ALA A 496 5.03 30.12 -2.05
N GLY A 497 4.13 29.44 -1.35
CA GLY A 497 3.05 30.06 -0.60
C GLY A 497 2.99 29.49 0.82
N ARG A 498 3.19 30.32 1.85
CA ARG A 498 3.28 29.85 3.25
C ARG A 498 2.05 29.04 3.66
N THR A 499 0.85 29.52 3.32
CA THR A 499 -0.44 28.87 3.67
C THR A 499 -1.04 28.03 2.54
N GLY A 500 -0.38 27.97 1.37
CA GLY A 500 -0.72 27.00 0.32
C GLY A 500 -0.27 27.39 -1.08
N VAL A 501 -0.28 26.41 -1.98
CA VAL A 501 -0.11 26.61 -3.43
C VAL A 501 -1.20 25.85 -4.18
N SER A 502 -1.86 26.52 -5.13
CA SER A 502 -2.89 25.93 -5.98
C SER A 502 -2.65 26.30 -7.44
N ALA A 503 -2.26 25.35 -8.27
CA ALA A 503 -2.14 25.54 -9.71
C ALA A 503 -3.16 24.66 -10.44
N ALA A 504 -4.07 25.29 -11.19
CA ALA A 504 -5.08 24.60 -11.99
C ALA A 504 -4.99 25.06 -13.44
N VAL A 505 -4.47 24.21 -14.32
CA VAL A 505 -4.22 24.55 -15.72
C VAL A 505 -4.87 23.56 -16.68
N GLY A 506 -5.27 24.03 -17.87
CA GLY A 506 -5.88 23.16 -18.88
C GLY A 506 -4.89 22.21 -19.59
N GLY A 507 -3.62 22.63 -19.69
CA GLY A 507 -2.52 21.93 -20.34
C GLY A 507 -1.50 21.42 -19.32
N ASN A 508 -0.21 21.53 -19.62
CA ASN A 508 0.83 20.90 -18.78
C ASN A 508 1.38 21.84 -17.71
N ILE A 509 1.80 21.25 -16.58
CA ILE A 509 2.70 21.87 -15.61
C ILE A 509 4.08 21.26 -15.82
N THR A 510 5.11 22.10 -16.03
CA THR A 510 6.51 21.65 -16.01
C THR A 510 7.22 22.25 -14.81
N ASN A 511 8.01 21.44 -14.12
CA ASN A 511 8.72 21.78 -12.89
C ASN A 511 10.14 21.21 -12.92
N TYR A 512 10.82 21.29 -14.06
CA TYR A 512 12.17 20.74 -14.19
C TYR A 512 13.18 21.55 -13.37
N ILE A 513 13.78 20.94 -12.33
CA ILE A 513 14.61 21.66 -11.33
C ILE A 513 13.83 22.82 -10.67
N GLY A 514 12.49 22.76 -10.72
CA GLY A 514 11.63 23.77 -10.13
C GLY A 514 11.16 23.37 -8.73
N VAL A 515 10.63 24.34 -7.99
CA VAL A 515 10.07 24.14 -6.65
C VAL A 515 8.61 24.56 -6.62
N PHE A 516 7.76 23.69 -6.10
CA PHE A 516 6.45 24.05 -5.53
C PHE A 516 6.48 23.77 -4.04
N SER A 517 6.34 24.79 -3.20
CA SER A 517 6.44 24.62 -1.75
C SER A 517 5.36 25.37 -0.97
N SER A 518 4.89 24.73 0.10
CA SER A 518 4.12 25.35 1.17
C SER A 518 4.59 24.84 2.52
N GLU A 519 4.81 25.75 3.47
CA GLU A 519 5.31 25.43 4.81
C GLU A 519 4.18 24.99 5.73
N GLU A 520 3.10 25.78 5.79
CA GLU A 520 1.96 25.58 6.69
C GLU A 520 0.72 25.04 5.97
N GLY A 521 0.70 25.03 4.64
CA GLY A 521 -0.47 24.67 3.83
C GLY A 521 -0.24 23.57 2.81
N ASP A 522 -1.27 23.34 1.99
CA ASP A 522 -1.30 22.28 1.00
C ASP A 522 -0.74 22.74 -0.36
N VAL A 523 -0.21 21.78 -1.13
CA VAL A 523 0.09 21.96 -2.56
C VAL A 523 -0.90 21.15 -3.39
N ALA A 524 -1.72 21.85 -4.17
CA ALA A 524 -2.71 21.24 -5.07
C ALA A 524 -2.40 21.59 -6.54
N LEU A 525 -2.12 20.56 -7.34
CA LEU A 525 -1.77 20.70 -8.76
C LEU A 525 -2.80 19.93 -9.61
N ALA A 526 -3.51 20.65 -10.48
CA ALA A 526 -4.46 20.09 -11.44
C ALA A 526 -4.02 20.47 -12.87
N SER A 527 -3.81 19.48 -13.74
CA SER A 527 -3.30 19.71 -15.10
C SER A 527 -3.68 18.60 -16.08
N ASN A 528 -3.34 18.76 -17.36
CA ASN A 528 -3.32 17.66 -18.31
C ASN A 528 -2.17 16.68 -17.97
N ALA A 529 -0.94 17.17 -17.84
CA ALA A 529 0.21 16.36 -17.40
C ALA A 529 1.09 17.17 -16.43
N LEU A 530 1.83 16.47 -15.58
CA LEU A 530 2.83 17.06 -14.68
C LEU A 530 4.21 16.47 -14.99
N ASN A 531 5.17 17.33 -15.33
CA ASN A 531 6.57 16.95 -15.42
C ASN A 531 7.36 17.56 -14.26
N ASN A 532 7.55 16.78 -13.19
CA ASN A 532 8.36 17.11 -12.03
C ASN A 532 9.79 16.54 -12.11
N ARG A 533 10.30 16.14 -13.28
CA ARG A 533 11.65 15.55 -13.39
C ARG A 533 12.72 16.47 -12.78
N GLY A 534 13.55 15.96 -11.88
CA GLY A 534 14.56 16.78 -11.18
C GLY A 534 13.99 17.86 -10.25
N GLY A 535 12.66 17.99 -10.13
CA GLY A 535 11.99 19.01 -9.35
C GLY A 535 11.71 18.59 -7.91
N PHE A 536 11.29 19.57 -7.10
CA PHE A 536 10.92 19.38 -5.71
C PHE A 536 9.51 19.91 -5.43
N ILE A 537 8.66 19.10 -4.82
CA ILE A 537 7.30 19.49 -4.40
C ILE A 537 7.13 19.19 -2.91
N MET A 538 6.70 20.17 -2.12
CA MET A 538 6.52 20.03 -0.68
C MET A 538 5.28 20.75 -0.16
N GLY A 539 4.47 20.09 0.67
CA GLY A 539 3.33 20.70 1.37
C GLY A 539 2.90 19.92 2.61
N GLN A 540 1.88 20.41 3.31
CA GLN A 540 1.18 19.64 4.35
C GLN A 540 0.52 18.42 3.70
N ASN A 541 -0.49 18.62 2.87
CA ASN A 541 -0.92 17.62 1.89
C ASN A 541 -0.39 18.01 0.50
N VAL A 542 -0.07 17.00 -0.31
CA VAL A 542 0.25 17.20 -1.73
C VAL A 542 -0.77 16.42 -2.54
N SER A 543 -1.57 17.13 -3.34
CA SER A 543 -2.59 16.55 -4.21
C SER A 543 -2.28 16.87 -5.67
N ILE A 544 -2.02 15.83 -6.46
CA ILE A 544 -1.74 15.94 -7.90
C ILE A 544 -2.85 15.20 -8.66
N ASN A 545 -3.56 15.92 -9.51
CA ASN A 545 -4.62 15.36 -10.35
C ASN A 545 -4.35 15.69 -11.83
N THR A 546 -4.03 14.68 -12.64
CA THR A 546 -3.68 14.84 -14.05
C THR A 546 -4.54 13.99 -14.97
N ASN A 547 -4.96 14.54 -16.11
CA ASN A 547 -5.69 13.77 -17.13
C ASN A 547 -4.80 12.75 -17.87
N ALA A 548 -3.50 13.00 -17.94
CA ALA A 548 -2.46 12.15 -18.51
C ALA A 548 -1.47 11.74 -17.39
N GLY A 549 -0.18 11.64 -17.69
CA GLY A 549 0.83 11.13 -16.77
C GLY A 549 1.47 12.16 -15.82
N VAL A 550 2.11 11.63 -14.78
CA VAL A 550 2.97 12.34 -13.82
C VAL A 550 4.39 11.81 -13.95
N ASN A 551 5.35 12.67 -14.29
CA ASN A 551 6.76 12.32 -14.34
C ASN A 551 7.51 12.89 -13.14
N ASN A 552 7.89 12.02 -12.20
CA ASN A 552 8.69 12.29 -11.01
C ASN A 552 10.05 11.57 -11.05
N ASN A 553 10.60 11.32 -12.24
CA ASN A 553 11.90 10.66 -12.36
C ASN A 553 13.02 11.54 -11.78
N THR A 554 13.89 10.94 -10.97
CA THR A 554 15.02 11.61 -10.32
C THR A 554 14.59 12.90 -9.63
N ALA A 555 13.44 12.88 -8.96
CA ALA A 555 12.79 14.04 -8.37
C ALA A 555 12.26 13.69 -6.97
N PHE A 556 11.78 14.69 -6.23
CA PHE A 556 11.29 14.47 -4.87
C PHE A 556 9.94 15.14 -4.62
N ILE A 557 8.97 14.36 -4.14
CA ILE A 557 7.66 14.84 -3.69
C ILE A 557 7.49 14.43 -2.23
N VAL A 558 7.22 15.41 -1.37
CA VAL A 558 7.06 15.22 0.07
C VAL A 558 5.77 15.85 0.55
N ALA A 559 4.96 15.07 1.25
CA ALA A 559 3.83 15.55 2.03
C ALA A 559 4.09 15.31 3.52
N ASN A 560 4.00 16.36 4.35
CA ASN A 560 4.09 16.24 5.81
C ASN A 560 2.86 15.52 6.42
N LYS A 561 1.80 15.35 5.63
CA LYS A 561 0.61 14.54 5.91
C LYS A 561 0.40 13.55 4.77
N VAL A 562 -0.59 13.78 3.90
CA VAL A 562 -0.98 12.82 2.86
C VAL A 562 -0.47 13.25 1.49
N LEU A 563 0.14 12.32 0.76
CA LEU A 563 0.42 12.43 -0.67
C LEU A 563 -0.65 11.68 -1.47
N SER A 564 -1.36 12.40 -2.35
CA SER A 564 -2.35 11.82 -3.26
C SER A 564 -2.01 12.16 -4.71
N VAL A 565 -1.82 11.14 -5.54
CA VAL A 565 -1.56 11.29 -6.98
C VAL A 565 -2.58 10.47 -7.76
N THR A 566 -3.39 11.16 -8.55
CA THR A 566 -4.31 10.54 -9.52
C THR A 566 -3.90 10.96 -10.92
N ALA A 567 -3.50 9.99 -11.74
CA ALA A 567 -3.12 10.19 -13.13
C ALA A 567 -4.05 9.39 -14.04
N GLY A 568 -4.51 9.99 -15.14
CA GLY A 568 -5.27 9.27 -16.16
C GLY A 568 -4.41 8.28 -16.96
N ASP A 569 -3.08 8.49 -16.97
CA ASP A 569 -2.09 7.59 -17.57
C ASP A 569 -0.99 7.19 -16.56
N ASN A 570 0.29 7.23 -16.92
CA ASN A 570 1.37 6.64 -16.12
C ASN A 570 1.86 7.54 -14.98
N ILE A 571 2.24 6.93 -13.86
CA ILE A 571 3.02 7.56 -12.79
C ILE A 571 4.45 7.04 -12.89
N GLU A 572 5.35 7.93 -13.24
CA GLU A 572 6.77 7.71 -13.49
C GLU A 572 7.54 8.17 -12.25
N ASN A 573 8.10 7.25 -11.46
CA ASN A 573 8.87 7.53 -10.23
C ASN A 573 10.17 6.72 -10.22
N ARG A 574 11.03 6.90 -11.22
CA ARG A 574 12.26 6.11 -11.38
C ARG A 574 13.52 6.86 -10.95
N TYR A 575 14.56 6.13 -10.59
CA TYR A 575 15.91 6.66 -10.33
C TYR A 575 15.94 7.74 -9.25
N ALA A 576 15.18 7.57 -8.15
CA ALA A 576 15.17 8.53 -7.06
C ALA A 576 16.48 8.53 -6.25
N ASP A 577 17.23 7.42 -6.26
CA ASP A 577 18.51 7.33 -5.56
C ASP A 577 19.55 8.33 -6.13
N ASP A 578 19.41 8.71 -7.40
CA ASP A 578 20.26 9.71 -8.05
C ASP A 578 19.82 11.16 -7.77
N PHE A 579 18.70 11.39 -7.07
CA PHE A 579 18.20 12.75 -6.83
C PHE A 579 19.24 13.63 -6.16
N GLY A 580 19.82 13.21 -5.02
CA GLY A 580 20.77 14.01 -4.25
C GLY A 580 21.98 14.45 -5.07
N THR A 581 22.56 13.52 -5.84
CA THR A 581 23.76 13.76 -6.64
C THR A 581 23.47 14.51 -7.94
N ALA A 582 22.36 14.22 -8.63
CA ALA A 582 22.02 14.82 -9.91
C ALA A 582 21.34 16.20 -9.78
N PHE A 583 20.43 16.36 -8.82
CA PHE A 583 19.60 17.57 -8.68
C PHE A 583 19.48 18.13 -7.26
N GLY A 584 19.75 17.34 -6.22
CA GLY A 584 19.62 17.74 -4.81
C GLY A 584 20.51 18.92 -4.46
N THR A 585 21.65 19.09 -5.12
CA THR A 585 22.55 20.25 -4.97
C THR A 585 21.87 21.58 -5.30
N TYR A 586 20.94 21.63 -6.26
CA TYR A 586 20.17 22.86 -6.57
C TYR A 586 19.23 23.27 -5.44
N PHE A 587 18.81 22.31 -4.60
CA PHE A 587 17.90 22.53 -3.49
C PHE A 587 18.60 22.53 -2.12
N GLY A 588 19.95 22.40 -2.08
CA GLY A 588 20.70 22.27 -0.83
C GLY A 588 20.54 20.91 -0.12
N MET A 589 20.15 19.87 -0.86
CA MET A 589 19.86 18.51 -0.36
C MET A 589 20.73 17.42 -1.03
N PRO A 590 22.08 17.53 -1.02
CA PRO A 590 22.93 16.63 -1.80
C PRO A 590 22.96 15.16 -1.30
N GLN A 591 22.52 14.91 -0.07
CA GLN A 591 22.52 13.58 0.57
C GLN A 591 21.13 12.91 0.57
N GLN A 592 20.14 13.57 -0.02
CA GLN A 592 18.75 13.11 0.05
C GLN A 592 18.40 12.25 -1.18
N ASN A 593 17.80 11.08 -0.97
CA ASN A 593 17.17 10.34 -2.06
C ASN A 593 15.82 10.97 -2.39
N GLY A 594 15.42 10.93 -3.67
CA GLY A 594 14.15 11.46 -4.14
C GLY A 594 12.98 10.52 -3.82
N GLY A 595 12.03 10.45 -4.74
CA GLY A 595 10.88 9.56 -4.70
C GLY A 595 9.60 10.27 -4.27
N MET A 596 8.68 9.49 -3.73
CA MET A 596 7.36 9.96 -3.27
C MET A 596 7.19 9.59 -1.81
N VAL A 597 7.05 10.58 -0.93
CA VAL A 597 6.96 10.37 0.51
C VAL A 597 5.75 11.10 1.09
N GLY A 598 4.95 10.40 1.89
CA GLY A 598 3.82 10.97 2.62
C GLY A 598 3.80 10.48 4.06
N LYS A 599 4.01 11.38 5.03
CA LYS A 599 4.18 10.99 6.43
C LYS A 599 2.96 10.28 7.02
N GLN A 600 1.75 10.74 6.73
CA GLN A 600 0.49 10.18 7.26
C GLN A 600 -0.28 9.32 6.24
N GLY A 601 0.24 9.15 5.02
CA GLY A 601 -0.41 8.32 3.99
C GLY A 601 0.09 8.61 2.59
N VAL A 602 0.06 7.58 1.73
CA VAL A 602 0.31 7.72 0.30
C VAL A 602 -0.79 6.99 -0.48
N SER A 603 -1.41 7.68 -1.44
CA SER A 603 -2.41 7.11 -2.35
C SER A 603 -2.06 7.44 -3.80
N LEU A 604 -1.78 6.40 -4.60
CA LEU A 604 -1.42 6.53 -6.01
C LEU A 604 -2.41 5.76 -6.87
N SER A 605 -2.94 6.40 -7.92
CA SER A 605 -3.82 5.77 -8.90
C SER A 605 -3.39 6.16 -10.32
N GLY A 606 -3.15 5.17 -11.18
CA GLY A 606 -2.69 5.39 -12.55
C GLY A 606 -2.94 4.20 -13.48
N ASN A 607 -2.53 4.34 -14.74
CA ASN A 607 -2.54 3.24 -15.70
C ASN A 607 -1.40 2.26 -15.40
N TYR A 608 -0.15 2.72 -15.56
CA TYR A 608 1.05 2.02 -15.10
C TYR A 608 1.75 2.85 -14.02
N ILE A 609 2.30 2.18 -13.00
CA ILE A 609 3.05 2.85 -11.91
C ILE A 609 4.45 2.27 -11.90
N TYR A 610 5.42 3.11 -12.22
CA TYR A 610 6.82 2.69 -12.30
C TYR A 610 7.62 3.32 -11.16
N ASN A 611 8.13 2.48 -10.27
CA ASN A 611 8.92 2.84 -9.11
C ASN A 611 10.36 2.29 -9.20
N SER A 612 10.84 1.90 -10.37
CA SER A 612 12.13 1.21 -10.48
C SER A 612 13.33 2.06 -10.01
N GLN A 613 14.25 1.50 -9.22
CA GLN A 613 15.38 2.22 -8.61
C GLN A 613 14.95 3.49 -7.86
N SER A 614 13.88 3.34 -7.06
CA SER A 614 13.24 4.46 -6.40
C SER A 614 12.53 4.02 -5.11
N ARG A 615 11.78 4.95 -4.52
CA ARG A 615 10.99 4.71 -3.32
C ARG A 615 9.63 5.40 -3.35
N ILE A 616 8.64 4.69 -2.82
CA ILE A 616 7.35 5.23 -2.39
C ILE A 616 7.19 4.85 -0.92
N VAL A 617 7.10 5.85 -0.04
CA VAL A 617 7.11 5.63 1.41
C VAL A 617 5.95 6.36 2.05
N SER A 618 5.11 5.60 2.76
CA SER A 618 4.26 6.17 3.80
C SER A 618 4.89 5.89 5.17
N GLU A 619 5.27 6.93 5.91
CA GLU A 619 6.09 6.77 7.13
C GLU A 619 5.28 6.23 8.31
N ASP A 620 4.17 6.89 8.64
CA ASP A 620 3.32 6.62 9.81
C ASP A 620 1.88 6.23 9.40
N GLY A 621 1.61 6.06 8.10
CA GLY A 621 0.26 5.91 7.54
C GLY A 621 0.10 4.82 6.50
N PRO A 622 -1.11 4.69 5.91
CA PRO A 622 -1.39 3.64 4.94
C PRO A 622 -0.81 3.95 3.55
N LEU A 623 -0.46 2.89 2.83
CA LEU A 623 -0.04 2.93 1.44
C LEU A 623 -1.12 2.30 0.55
N THR A 624 -1.68 3.07 -0.38
CA THR A 624 -2.61 2.57 -1.41
C THR A 624 -2.04 2.80 -2.79
N ILE A 625 -1.85 1.73 -3.57
CA ILE A 625 -1.36 1.79 -4.95
C ILE A 625 -2.34 1.04 -5.86
N LEU A 626 -2.98 1.76 -6.77
CA LEU A 626 -3.98 1.23 -7.69
C LEU A 626 -3.52 1.45 -9.14
N ALA A 627 -2.98 0.41 -9.77
CA ALA A 627 -2.62 0.43 -11.19
C ALA A 627 -3.61 -0.40 -12.02
N LYS A 628 -4.10 0.15 -13.13
CA LYS A 628 -4.90 -0.62 -14.11
C LYS A 628 -4.06 -1.65 -14.86
N GLY A 629 -2.77 -1.37 -15.06
CA GLY A 629 -1.77 -2.22 -15.67
C GLY A 629 -0.71 -2.68 -14.67
N THR A 630 0.55 -2.55 -15.05
CA THR A 630 1.72 -3.01 -14.28
C THR A 630 2.11 -2.03 -13.17
N ILE A 631 2.50 -2.59 -12.02
CA ILE A 631 3.30 -1.91 -11.00
C ILE A 631 4.72 -2.45 -11.10
N ASP A 632 5.67 -1.60 -11.46
CA ASP A 632 7.08 -1.96 -11.55
C ASP A 632 7.84 -1.42 -10.34
N ASN A 633 8.06 -2.28 -9.35
CA ASN A 633 8.85 -1.99 -8.15
C ASN A 633 10.26 -2.59 -8.26
N SER A 634 10.84 -2.75 -9.46
CA SER A 634 12.15 -3.42 -9.59
C SER A 634 13.30 -2.60 -8.97
N ARG A 635 14.13 -3.23 -8.12
CA ARG A 635 15.24 -2.57 -7.39
C ARG A 635 14.82 -1.34 -6.59
N ALA A 636 13.66 -1.41 -5.96
CA ALA A 636 13.02 -0.27 -5.34
C ALA A 636 12.39 -0.59 -3.98
N LEU A 637 11.74 0.40 -3.39
CA LEU A 637 11.11 0.32 -2.08
C LEU A 637 9.65 0.78 -2.13
N LEU A 638 8.74 -0.06 -1.63
CA LEU A 638 7.39 0.32 -1.22
C LEU A 638 7.25 0.08 0.28
N VAL A 639 7.02 1.14 1.07
CA VAL A 639 6.89 1.03 2.52
C VAL A 639 5.62 1.69 3.00
N SER A 640 4.94 1.03 3.95
CA SER A 640 3.77 1.53 4.66
C SER A 640 3.98 1.45 6.17
N GLY A 641 3.86 2.58 6.87
CA GLY A 641 3.80 2.65 8.34
C GLY A 641 2.48 2.15 8.94
N GLY A 642 1.46 1.97 8.10
CA GLY A 642 0.19 1.33 8.43
C GLY A 642 -0.16 0.23 7.43
N ASP A 643 -1.44 0.08 7.13
CA ASP A 643 -1.91 -0.95 6.18
C ASP A 643 -1.50 -0.62 4.73
N ALA A 644 -1.15 -1.65 3.96
CA ALA A 644 -0.80 -1.54 2.54
C ALA A 644 -1.85 -2.23 1.67
N THR A 645 -2.38 -1.53 0.67
CA THR A 645 -3.24 -2.08 -0.38
C THR A 645 -2.60 -1.85 -1.74
N ILE A 646 -2.20 -2.92 -2.41
CA ILE A 646 -1.50 -2.89 -3.70
C ILE A 646 -2.30 -3.68 -4.72
N LYS A 647 -2.78 -3.01 -5.77
CA LYS A 647 -3.58 -3.63 -6.82
C LYS A 647 -2.96 -3.37 -8.19
N ALA A 648 -2.51 -4.44 -8.85
CA ALA A 648 -2.01 -4.43 -10.21
C ALA A 648 -2.98 -5.16 -11.14
N GLY A 649 -3.65 -4.43 -12.04
CA GLY A 649 -4.46 -5.06 -13.09
C GLY A 649 -3.63 -5.82 -14.13
N GLY A 650 -2.30 -5.65 -14.14
CA GLY A 650 -1.31 -6.43 -14.89
C GLY A 650 -0.34 -7.16 -13.96
N THR A 651 0.96 -6.95 -14.17
CA THR A 651 2.01 -7.60 -13.36
C THR A 651 2.42 -6.70 -12.19
N LEU A 652 2.67 -7.29 -11.02
CA LEU A 652 3.45 -6.68 -9.94
C LEU A 652 4.89 -7.21 -10.03
N ASN A 653 5.83 -6.37 -10.47
CA ASN A 653 7.26 -6.72 -10.49
C ASN A 653 7.91 -6.27 -9.18
N ASN A 654 8.24 -7.21 -8.30
CA ASN A 654 9.00 -6.99 -7.07
C ASN A 654 10.41 -7.60 -7.17
N ASN A 655 11.08 -7.40 -8.30
CA ASN A 655 12.38 -8.01 -8.55
C ASN A 655 13.49 -7.19 -7.89
N TYR A 656 14.28 -7.85 -7.05
CA TYR A 656 15.40 -7.27 -6.32
C TYR A 656 15.00 -6.07 -5.45
N SER A 657 13.78 -6.10 -4.92
CA SER A 657 13.16 -4.97 -4.21
C SER A 657 12.44 -5.37 -2.94
N THR A 658 11.94 -4.37 -2.20
CA THR A 658 11.21 -4.59 -0.97
C THR A 658 9.82 -3.96 -1.05
N ILE A 659 8.81 -4.74 -0.66
CA ILE A 659 7.47 -4.28 -0.31
C ILE A 659 7.26 -4.63 1.16
N TYR A 660 7.05 -3.63 1.98
CA TYR A 660 6.93 -3.79 3.43
C TYR A 660 5.77 -2.99 4.02
N SER A 661 5.09 -3.56 5.00
CA SER A 661 4.01 -2.91 5.75
C SER A 661 4.12 -3.21 7.24
N MET A 662 4.10 -2.17 8.08
CA MET A 662 3.96 -2.31 9.54
C MET A 662 2.52 -2.70 9.95
N GLY A 663 1.57 -2.67 9.02
CA GLY A 663 0.17 -3.04 9.19
C GLY A 663 -0.18 -4.34 8.44
N ASN A 664 -1.45 -4.45 8.05
CA ASN A 664 -1.90 -5.51 7.16
C ASN A 664 -1.52 -5.20 5.72
N MET A 665 -1.13 -6.21 4.95
CA MET A 665 -0.82 -6.07 3.54
C MET A 665 -1.79 -6.89 2.67
N ALA A 666 -2.44 -6.22 1.72
CA ALA A 666 -3.27 -6.86 0.69
C ALA A 666 -2.67 -6.59 -0.70
N ILE A 667 -2.34 -7.67 -1.42
CA ILE A 667 -1.83 -7.64 -2.79
C ILE A 667 -2.81 -8.37 -3.70
N ASP A 668 -3.33 -7.67 -4.70
CA ASP A 668 -4.12 -8.26 -5.79
C ASP A 668 -3.41 -8.01 -7.13
N ALA A 669 -2.96 -9.08 -7.80
CA ALA A 669 -2.25 -8.97 -9.08
C ALA A 669 -2.73 -9.99 -10.12
N ASN A 670 -2.70 -9.64 -11.41
CA ASN A 670 -2.90 -10.67 -12.44
C ASN A 670 -1.69 -11.61 -12.53
N SER A 671 -0.48 -11.07 -12.40
CA SER A 671 0.78 -11.81 -12.33
C SER A 671 1.70 -11.15 -11.31
N LEU A 672 2.58 -11.92 -10.68
CA LEU A 672 3.55 -11.43 -9.71
C LEU A 672 4.92 -12.03 -10.00
N SER A 673 5.93 -11.17 -10.06
CA SER A 673 7.33 -11.55 -10.20
C SER A 673 8.07 -11.13 -8.93
N ASN A 674 8.72 -12.07 -8.25
CA ASN A 674 9.47 -11.81 -7.02
C ASN A 674 10.82 -12.52 -7.08
N TYR A 675 11.81 -11.86 -7.68
CA TYR A 675 13.20 -12.33 -7.72
C TYR A 675 14.00 -11.71 -6.59
N SER A 676 14.77 -12.53 -5.88
CA SER A 676 15.74 -12.07 -4.88
C SER A 676 17.17 -12.23 -5.38
N ASP A 677 18.04 -11.51 -4.70
CA ASP A 677 19.49 -11.68 -4.59
C ASP A 677 19.87 -11.49 -3.12
N GLY A 678 21.07 -11.91 -2.71
CA GLY A 678 21.52 -11.84 -1.32
C GLY A 678 20.85 -12.83 -0.37
N ALA A 679 21.16 -12.73 0.93
CA ALA A 679 20.65 -13.56 2.01
C ALA A 679 20.16 -12.70 3.20
N LEU A 680 19.13 -13.18 3.91
CA LEU A 680 18.60 -12.48 5.08
C LEU A 680 19.63 -12.41 6.22
N GLU A 681 20.46 -13.45 6.36
CA GLU A 681 21.53 -13.54 7.35
C GLU A 681 22.63 -12.48 7.14
N ASP A 682 22.88 -12.11 5.88
CA ASP A 682 23.87 -11.11 5.48
C ASP A 682 23.30 -9.68 5.45
N ASN A 683 22.00 -9.52 5.75
CA ASN A 683 21.26 -8.26 5.72
C ASN A 683 21.31 -7.56 4.34
N ASP A 684 21.42 -8.33 3.27
CA ASP A 684 21.47 -7.86 1.87
C ASP A 684 20.37 -8.49 0.99
N ALA A 685 19.43 -9.24 1.58
CA ALA A 685 18.31 -9.85 0.89
C ALA A 685 17.45 -8.82 0.13
N THR A 686 17.09 -9.19 -1.09
CA THR A 686 16.13 -8.46 -1.92
C THR A 686 14.97 -9.36 -2.35
N GLY A 687 13.99 -8.85 -3.11
CA GLY A 687 12.81 -9.63 -3.49
C GLY A 687 11.92 -9.99 -2.29
N VAL A 688 11.73 -9.02 -1.40
CA VAL A 688 11.04 -9.16 -0.12
C VAL A 688 9.62 -8.62 -0.25
N ILE A 689 8.64 -9.40 0.22
CA ILE A 689 7.26 -9.00 0.45
C ILE A 689 6.93 -9.39 1.89
N ALA A 690 6.81 -8.40 2.79
CA ALA A 690 6.70 -8.66 4.23
C ALA A 690 5.69 -7.76 4.94
N ALA A 691 4.98 -8.29 5.94
CA ALA A 691 4.05 -7.54 6.77
C ALA A 691 4.20 -7.84 8.27
N ASP A 692 4.13 -6.83 9.13
CA ASP A 692 4.15 -7.01 10.59
C ASP A 692 2.81 -7.50 11.15
N LYS A 693 1.72 -7.37 10.38
CA LYS A 693 0.43 -8.02 10.67
C LYS A 693 0.12 -9.02 9.56
N ASN A 694 -1.14 -9.10 9.13
CA ASN A 694 -1.56 -10.14 8.21
C ASN A 694 -1.18 -9.80 6.76
N LEU A 695 -0.77 -10.81 6.00
CA LEU A 695 -0.50 -10.73 4.57
C LEU A 695 -1.58 -11.51 3.80
N THR A 696 -2.23 -10.88 2.82
CA THR A 696 -3.09 -11.56 1.85
C THR A 696 -2.60 -11.24 0.44
N MET A 697 -2.29 -12.27 -0.32
CA MET A 697 -1.80 -12.18 -1.70
C MET A 697 -2.70 -13.02 -2.62
N ASN A 698 -3.41 -12.36 -3.53
CA ASN A 698 -4.18 -13.02 -4.58
C ASN A 698 -3.52 -12.76 -5.93
N VAL A 699 -3.00 -13.82 -6.55
CA VAL A 699 -2.40 -13.79 -7.89
C VAL A 699 -3.27 -14.60 -8.84
N LYS A 700 -3.70 -14.02 -9.97
CA LYS A 700 -4.56 -14.75 -10.91
C LYS A 700 -3.82 -15.83 -11.67
N GLY A 701 -2.66 -15.52 -12.25
CA GLY A 701 -1.82 -16.46 -13.00
C GLY A 701 -0.90 -17.28 -12.09
N SER A 702 -0.08 -18.16 -12.67
CA SER A 702 0.96 -18.88 -11.92
C SER A 702 1.98 -17.94 -11.30
N LEU A 703 2.52 -18.33 -10.14
CA LEU A 703 3.59 -17.63 -9.45
C LEU A 703 4.78 -18.56 -9.26
N THR A 704 5.95 -18.15 -9.74
CA THR A 704 7.23 -18.70 -9.28
C THR A 704 7.87 -17.70 -8.32
N ASN A 705 7.87 -18.01 -7.03
CA ASN A 705 8.52 -17.20 -6.02
C ASN A 705 10.00 -17.55 -5.93
N TYR A 706 10.88 -16.60 -6.25
CA TYR A 706 12.32 -16.73 -6.04
C TYR A 706 12.79 -15.98 -4.80
N GLY A 707 11.96 -15.10 -4.22
CA GLY A 707 12.31 -14.27 -3.07
C GLY A 707 11.60 -14.64 -1.78
N TRP A 708 11.49 -13.67 -0.89
CA TRP A 708 10.96 -13.84 0.47
C TRP A 708 9.54 -13.31 0.54
N ILE A 709 8.62 -14.16 1.01
CA ILE A 709 7.24 -13.77 1.31
C ILE A 709 7.01 -14.10 2.79
N SER A 710 6.79 -13.09 3.63
CA SER A 710 6.69 -13.30 5.08
C SER A 710 5.63 -12.44 5.77
N SER A 711 5.21 -12.88 6.96
CA SER A 711 4.29 -12.14 7.83
C SER A 711 4.57 -12.48 9.30
N LEU A 712 4.52 -11.48 10.20
CA LEU A 712 4.49 -11.73 11.66
C LEU A 712 3.07 -12.08 12.16
N GLY A 713 2.05 -11.89 11.31
CA GLY A 713 0.67 -12.32 11.52
C GLY A 713 0.34 -13.58 10.72
N ASP A 714 -0.91 -13.64 10.24
CA ASP A 714 -1.35 -14.69 9.32
C ASP A 714 -0.98 -14.34 7.88
N ALA A 715 -0.56 -15.33 7.08
CA ALA A 715 -0.32 -15.17 5.65
C ALA A 715 -1.25 -16.05 4.81
N ILE A 716 -1.82 -15.47 3.76
CA ILE A 716 -2.64 -16.18 2.77
C ILE A 716 -2.06 -15.90 1.38
N VAL A 717 -1.62 -16.94 0.68
CA VAL A 717 -1.12 -16.89 -0.69
C VAL A 717 -2.04 -17.72 -1.59
N ASN A 718 -2.87 -17.03 -2.39
CA ASN A 718 -3.85 -17.62 -3.28
C ASN A 718 -3.45 -17.46 -4.74
N ILE A 719 -3.19 -18.57 -5.42
CA ILE A 719 -2.96 -18.64 -6.86
C ILE A 719 -4.23 -19.13 -7.55
N LEU A 720 -5.02 -18.19 -8.09
CA LEU A 720 -6.43 -18.43 -8.43
C LEU A 720 -6.62 -19.33 -9.66
N ASN A 721 -5.82 -19.13 -10.72
CA ASN A 721 -5.97 -19.86 -11.99
C ASN A 721 -4.69 -20.59 -12.44
N GLY A 722 -3.68 -20.71 -11.57
CA GLY A 722 -2.36 -21.21 -11.94
C GLY A 722 -1.71 -22.11 -10.88
N SER A 723 -0.42 -22.34 -11.06
CA SER A 723 0.44 -23.13 -10.19
C SER A 723 1.28 -22.23 -9.29
N PHE A 724 1.59 -22.71 -8.10
CA PHE A 724 2.56 -22.08 -7.21
C PHE A 724 3.87 -22.87 -7.22
N THR A 725 4.97 -22.22 -7.57
CA THR A 725 6.31 -22.80 -7.47
C THR A 725 7.13 -21.96 -6.49
N ASN A 726 7.44 -22.51 -5.32
CA ASN A 726 8.29 -21.85 -4.34
C ASN A 726 9.74 -22.29 -4.50
N ARG A 727 10.64 -21.36 -4.83
CA ARG A 727 12.09 -21.61 -4.93
C ARG A 727 12.90 -20.99 -3.80
N ASN A 728 12.24 -20.34 -2.85
CA ASN A 728 12.87 -19.73 -1.69
C ASN A 728 11.93 -19.84 -0.48
N THR A 729 11.64 -18.77 0.25
CA THR A 729 10.93 -18.86 1.53
C THR A 729 9.55 -18.22 1.46
N VAL A 730 8.56 -18.94 1.99
CA VAL A 730 7.24 -18.42 2.34
C VAL A 730 7.00 -18.72 3.81
N SER A 731 6.78 -17.71 4.64
CA SER A 731 6.60 -17.90 6.08
C SER A 731 5.51 -17.04 6.72
N ALA A 732 4.98 -17.52 7.83
CA ALA A 732 4.17 -16.73 8.75
C ALA A 732 4.53 -17.09 10.20
N GLU A 733 4.61 -16.13 11.11
CA GLU A 733 4.77 -16.44 12.55
C GLU A 733 3.50 -17.04 13.17
N LYS A 734 2.33 -16.83 12.55
CA LYS A 734 1.07 -17.51 12.91
C LYS A 734 0.68 -18.55 11.88
N SER A 735 -0.49 -18.41 11.26
CA SER A 735 -1.00 -19.38 10.28
C SER A 735 -0.61 -18.97 8.85
N LEU A 736 -0.19 -19.94 8.04
CA LEU A 736 0.11 -19.77 6.62
C LEU A 736 -0.82 -20.65 5.79
N THR A 737 -1.59 -20.04 4.89
CA THR A 737 -2.35 -20.77 3.85
C THR A 737 -1.75 -20.53 2.48
N VAL A 738 -1.37 -21.60 1.78
CA VAL A 738 -0.93 -21.57 0.38
C VAL A 738 -1.91 -22.39 -0.46
N SER A 739 -2.59 -21.75 -1.40
CA SER A 739 -3.59 -22.39 -2.26
C SER A 739 -3.29 -22.18 -3.74
N ALA A 740 -3.40 -23.23 -4.55
CA ALA A 740 -3.23 -23.13 -6.01
C ALA A 740 -4.20 -24.04 -6.80
N LEU A 741 -4.59 -23.60 -7.99
CA LEU A 741 -5.50 -24.37 -8.85
C LEU A 741 -4.80 -25.55 -9.52
N THR A 742 -3.64 -25.32 -10.14
CA THR A 742 -3.02 -26.32 -11.04
C THR A 742 -1.80 -27.03 -10.49
N GLY A 743 -1.43 -26.80 -9.24
CA GLY A 743 -0.32 -27.50 -8.58
C GLY A 743 0.45 -26.61 -7.62
N ILE A 744 1.08 -27.23 -6.62
CA ILE A 744 2.03 -26.58 -5.71
C ILE A 744 3.34 -27.36 -5.76
N ASP A 745 4.42 -26.70 -6.16
CA ASP A 745 5.77 -27.26 -6.15
C ASP A 745 6.64 -26.47 -5.18
N ASN A 746 6.97 -27.07 -4.05
CA ASN A 746 7.91 -26.53 -3.08
C ASN A 746 9.31 -27.05 -3.35
N LEU A 747 10.27 -26.14 -3.54
CA LEU A 747 11.69 -26.45 -3.73
C LEU A 747 12.54 -25.96 -2.55
N LYS A 748 11.96 -25.19 -1.61
CA LYS A 748 12.63 -24.63 -0.43
C LYS A 748 11.69 -24.60 0.79
N ASP A 749 11.51 -23.47 1.46
CA ASP A 749 10.90 -23.42 2.79
C ASP A 749 9.49 -22.84 2.72
N ILE A 750 8.52 -23.58 3.25
CA ILE A 750 7.15 -23.12 3.53
C ILE A 750 6.92 -23.39 5.02
N ALA A 751 6.78 -22.33 5.83
CA ALA A 751 6.75 -22.45 7.27
C ALA A 751 5.63 -21.62 7.92
N ALA A 752 5.02 -22.15 8.97
CA ALA A 752 4.08 -21.45 9.83
C ALA A 752 4.49 -21.62 11.29
N GLY A 753 4.34 -20.62 12.15
CA GLY A 753 4.53 -20.81 13.60
C GLY A 753 3.36 -21.54 14.25
N GLU A 754 2.16 -21.42 13.69
CA GLU A 754 0.94 -22.12 14.13
C GLU A 754 0.49 -23.12 13.04
N HIS A 755 -0.50 -22.78 12.21
CA HIS A 755 -1.09 -23.71 11.25
C HIS A 755 -0.61 -23.46 9.82
N LEU A 756 0.10 -24.43 9.24
CA LEU A 756 0.39 -24.50 7.81
C LEU A 756 -0.73 -25.24 7.08
N VAL A 757 -1.38 -24.58 6.13
CA VAL A 757 -2.39 -25.15 5.23
C VAL A 757 -1.89 -25.06 3.79
N VAL A 758 -1.77 -26.20 3.11
CA VAL A 758 -1.36 -26.30 1.70
C VAL A 758 -2.47 -26.99 0.90
N ASN A 759 -3.11 -26.25 -0.01
CA ASN A 759 -4.28 -26.72 -0.76
C ASN A 759 -4.05 -26.64 -2.26
N SER A 760 -4.16 -27.78 -2.96
CA SER A 760 -4.07 -27.84 -4.42
C SER A 760 -5.24 -28.61 -5.00
N GLN A 761 -5.88 -28.09 -6.05
CA GLN A 761 -6.87 -28.89 -6.80
C GLN A 761 -6.20 -29.95 -7.70
N ARG A 762 -4.87 -29.89 -7.86
CA ARG A 762 -4.06 -30.92 -8.52
C ARG A 762 -3.12 -31.58 -7.52
N GLY A 763 -1.81 -31.63 -7.81
CA GLY A 763 -0.81 -32.24 -6.95
C GLY A 763 -0.12 -31.24 -6.02
N VAL A 764 0.53 -31.76 -4.99
CA VAL A 764 1.47 -31.05 -4.13
C VAL A 764 2.80 -31.79 -4.13
N THR A 765 3.88 -31.12 -4.51
CA THR A 765 5.23 -31.66 -4.53
C THR A 765 6.09 -30.94 -3.49
N ASN A 766 6.71 -31.67 -2.57
CA ASN A 766 7.75 -31.17 -1.66
C ASN A 766 9.09 -31.78 -2.09
N SER A 767 9.97 -31.02 -2.73
CA SER A 767 11.23 -31.51 -3.32
C SER A 767 12.33 -31.85 -2.28
N SER A 768 13.45 -32.43 -2.73
CA SER A 768 14.49 -33.00 -1.84
C SER A 768 15.18 -32.03 -0.88
N ASN A 769 15.24 -30.73 -1.21
CA ASN A 769 15.86 -29.69 -0.37
C ASN A 769 14.83 -28.74 0.23
N SER A 770 13.62 -29.23 0.44
CA SER A 770 12.47 -28.42 0.82
C SER A 770 11.83 -28.88 2.11
N ASN A 771 11.28 -27.92 2.85
CA ASN A 771 10.64 -28.14 4.14
C ASN A 771 9.22 -27.55 4.12
N MET A 772 8.27 -28.30 4.67
CA MET A 772 6.94 -27.82 5.05
C MET A 772 6.78 -28.02 6.55
N VAL A 773 6.72 -26.92 7.31
CA VAL A 773 6.81 -26.96 8.79
C VAL A 773 5.72 -26.10 9.44
N GLY A 774 5.16 -26.58 10.56
CA GLY A 774 4.42 -25.75 11.51
C GLY A 774 3.97 -26.51 12.75
N ASP A 775 3.29 -25.84 13.68
CA ASP A 775 2.67 -26.53 14.83
C ASP A 775 1.62 -27.54 14.34
N LYS A 776 0.77 -27.10 13.42
CA LYS A 776 -0.15 -27.97 12.68
C LYS A 776 0.16 -27.90 11.20
N VAL A 777 0.16 -29.04 10.52
CA VAL A 777 0.33 -29.10 9.07
C VAL A 777 -0.86 -29.80 8.45
N THR A 778 -1.53 -29.14 7.50
CA THR A 778 -2.62 -29.71 6.72
C THR A 778 -2.33 -29.59 5.24
N ILE A 779 -2.24 -30.72 4.54
CA ILE A 779 -1.97 -30.76 3.10
C ILE A 779 -3.13 -31.47 2.39
N SER A 780 -3.79 -30.80 1.47
CA SER A 780 -4.88 -31.36 0.68
C SER A 780 -4.61 -31.24 -0.82
N ALA A 781 -4.71 -32.36 -1.55
CA ALA A 781 -4.48 -32.45 -2.98
C ALA A 781 -5.64 -33.15 -3.71
N GLY A 782 -6.05 -32.59 -4.85
CA GLY A 782 -7.02 -33.23 -5.75
C GLY A 782 -6.46 -34.42 -6.55
N TYR A 783 -5.14 -34.58 -6.60
CA TYR A 783 -4.40 -35.70 -7.19
C TYR A 783 -3.40 -36.25 -6.16
N ASP A 784 -2.11 -36.30 -6.49
CA ASP A 784 -1.07 -36.91 -5.68
C ASP A 784 -0.36 -35.89 -4.77
N ILE A 785 0.14 -36.37 -3.64
CA ILE A 785 1.12 -35.65 -2.81
C ILE A 785 2.45 -36.40 -2.92
N ASP A 786 3.48 -35.73 -3.42
CA ASP A 786 4.83 -36.27 -3.63
C ASP A 786 5.80 -35.58 -2.69
N ASN A 787 6.18 -36.26 -1.60
CA ASN A 787 7.11 -35.75 -0.61
C ASN A 787 8.51 -36.37 -0.77
N ARG A 788 9.41 -35.62 -1.38
CA ARG A 788 10.86 -35.90 -1.42
C ARG A 788 11.65 -35.15 -0.35
N GLY A 789 11.02 -34.21 0.37
CA GLY A 789 11.62 -33.35 1.41
C GLY A 789 11.14 -33.66 2.82
N ASN A 790 11.24 -32.69 3.73
CA ASN A 790 10.74 -32.84 5.09
C ASN A 790 9.34 -32.24 5.22
N ILE A 791 8.42 -32.98 5.81
CA ILE A 791 7.15 -32.48 6.32
C ILE A 791 7.14 -32.72 7.83
N VAL A 792 7.09 -31.65 8.61
CA VAL A 792 7.22 -31.70 10.08
C VAL A 792 6.07 -30.92 10.73
N ALA A 793 5.38 -31.56 11.66
CA ALA A 793 4.35 -30.93 12.48
C ALA A 793 4.64 -31.11 13.98
N ASP A 794 4.60 -30.04 14.78
CA ASP A 794 4.87 -30.16 16.23
C ASP A 794 3.69 -30.76 17.01
N SER A 795 2.45 -30.43 16.64
CA SER A 795 1.22 -30.92 17.28
C SER A 795 0.44 -31.91 16.42
N SER A 796 0.21 -31.63 15.13
CA SER A 796 -0.56 -32.57 14.29
C SER A 796 -0.30 -32.46 12.80
N LEU A 797 -0.16 -33.60 12.13
CA LEU A 797 -0.05 -33.72 10.68
C LEU A 797 -1.33 -34.32 10.07
N ALA A 798 -1.99 -33.60 9.17
CA ALA A 798 -3.13 -34.09 8.41
C ALA A 798 -2.85 -34.01 6.91
N MET A 799 -2.94 -35.11 6.18
CA MET A 799 -2.74 -35.14 4.73
C MET A 799 -3.87 -35.89 4.03
N SER A 800 -4.42 -35.30 2.96
CA SER A 800 -5.49 -35.91 2.17
C SER A 800 -5.23 -35.75 0.68
N ALA A 801 -5.10 -36.87 -0.04
CA ALA A 801 -4.98 -36.93 -1.48
C ALA A 801 -6.17 -37.71 -2.07
N LYS A 802 -6.75 -37.25 -3.18
CA LYS A 802 -7.68 -38.12 -3.94
C LYS A 802 -6.93 -39.17 -4.78
N GLY A 803 -5.69 -38.86 -5.16
CA GLY A 803 -4.72 -39.78 -5.75
C GLY A 803 -3.89 -40.47 -4.68
N ASN A 804 -2.58 -40.51 -4.86
CA ASN A 804 -1.66 -41.24 -3.99
C ASN A 804 -0.82 -40.28 -3.12
N ILE A 805 -0.33 -40.77 -1.98
CA ILE A 805 0.71 -40.11 -1.18
C ILE A 805 2.00 -40.91 -1.39
N TYR A 806 3.02 -40.28 -1.96
CA TYR A 806 4.37 -40.83 -2.09
C TYR A 806 5.29 -40.16 -1.08
N ASN A 807 5.90 -40.94 -0.20
CA ASN A 807 6.90 -40.49 0.76
C ASN A 807 8.28 -41.04 0.40
N ASP A 808 9.13 -40.15 -0.10
CA ASP A 808 10.52 -40.36 -0.50
C ASP A 808 11.53 -39.79 0.52
N LEU A 809 11.10 -39.22 1.65
CA LEU A 809 11.99 -38.80 2.75
C LEU A 809 11.35 -38.91 4.15
N ASN A 810 10.96 -37.79 4.78
CA ASN A 810 10.48 -37.76 6.15
C ASN A 810 9.10 -37.09 6.25
N MET A 811 8.15 -37.79 6.85
CA MET A 811 6.91 -37.23 7.39
C MET A 811 6.90 -37.48 8.91
N ILE A 812 6.99 -36.41 9.70
CA ILE A 812 7.12 -36.49 11.16
C ILE A 812 6.05 -35.61 11.81
N SER A 813 5.30 -36.18 12.74
CA SER A 813 4.51 -35.41 13.70
C SER A 813 4.99 -35.67 15.13
N TYR A 814 5.20 -34.62 15.91
CA TYR A 814 5.44 -34.72 17.35
C TYR A 814 4.14 -34.81 18.18
N GLY A 815 2.98 -34.85 17.52
CA GLY A 815 1.72 -35.32 18.08
C GLY A 815 1.06 -36.33 17.13
N ASP A 816 -0.19 -36.12 16.75
CA ASP A 816 -0.97 -37.07 15.94
C ASP A 816 -0.76 -36.89 14.43
N ALA A 817 -0.75 -37.98 13.67
CA ALA A 817 -0.69 -37.96 12.21
C ALA A 817 -1.85 -38.73 11.57
N THR A 818 -2.56 -38.10 10.62
CA THR A 818 -3.63 -38.71 9.83
C THR A 818 -3.38 -38.53 8.35
N LEU A 819 -3.23 -39.63 7.61
CA LEU A 819 -3.01 -39.63 6.16
C LEU A 819 -4.15 -40.40 5.46
N SER A 820 -4.74 -39.80 4.43
CA SER A 820 -5.79 -40.42 3.61
C SER A 820 -5.48 -40.32 2.12
N ALA A 821 -5.52 -41.44 1.39
CA ALA A 821 -5.23 -41.49 -0.05
C ALA A 821 -5.91 -42.67 -0.76
N ASN A 822 -5.72 -42.76 -2.08
CA ASN A 822 -5.93 -44.01 -2.82
C ASN A 822 -4.81 -45.02 -2.49
N THR A 823 -3.54 -44.63 -2.54
CA THR A 823 -2.40 -45.44 -2.11
C THR A 823 -1.46 -44.58 -1.28
N ILE A 824 -0.91 -45.14 -0.21
CA ILE A 824 0.14 -44.52 0.60
C ILE A 824 1.43 -45.33 0.41
N ASP A 825 2.46 -44.74 -0.19
CA ASP A 825 3.75 -45.36 -0.44
C ASP A 825 4.83 -44.74 0.45
N ASN A 826 5.40 -45.55 1.34
CA ASN A 826 6.46 -45.23 2.29
C ASN A 826 7.67 -46.15 2.10
N ASN A 827 7.89 -46.63 0.88
CA ASN A 827 8.97 -47.59 0.60
C ASN A 827 10.34 -47.01 0.95
N SER A 828 11.10 -47.70 1.81
CA SER A 828 12.44 -47.33 2.27
C SER A 828 12.53 -46.01 3.07
N ARG A 829 11.40 -45.48 3.56
CA ARG A 829 11.29 -44.15 4.20
C ARG A 829 10.50 -44.17 5.51
N LYS A 830 10.28 -43.00 6.10
CA LYS A 830 9.73 -42.83 7.46
C LYS A 830 8.45 -42.00 7.47
N ILE A 831 7.39 -42.59 8.04
CA ILE A 831 6.19 -41.90 8.53
C ILE A 831 6.14 -42.15 10.05
N LYS A 832 6.30 -41.08 10.84
CA LYS A 832 6.36 -41.16 12.30
C LYS A 832 5.38 -40.18 12.96
N ALA A 833 4.69 -40.65 14.00
CA ALA A 833 3.96 -39.84 14.96
C ALA A 833 4.53 -40.08 16.38
N VAL A 834 4.45 -39.10 17.28
CA VAL A 834 4.66 -39.35 18.72
C VAL A 834 3.34 -39.77 19.37
N GLY A 835 2.23 -39.14 18.97
CA GLY A 835 0.86 -39.53 19.31
C GLY A 835 0.33 -40.62 18.38
N ASP A 836 -0.96 -40.55 18.03
CA ASP A 836 -1.63 -41.56 17.22
C ASP A 836 -1.30 -41.42 15.72
N LEU A 837 -1.09 -42.53 15.03
CA LEU A 837 -0.87 -42.58 13.59
C LEU A 837 -2.00 -43.33 12.88
N THR A 838 -2.79 -42.60 12.09
CA THR A 838 -3.89 -43.17 11.29
C THR A 838 -3.59 -43.07 9.80
N LEU A 839 -3.57 -44.22 9.11
CA LEU A 839 -3.40 -44.33 7.66
C LEU A 839 -4.67 -44.93 7.04
N THR A 840 -5.30 -44.22 6.11
CA THR A 840 -6.46 -44.69 5.35
C THR A 840 -6.15 -44.71 3.85
N ALA A 841 -6.17 -45.88 3.24
CA ALA A 841 -5.95 -46.07 1.81
C ALA A 841 -7.12 -46.81 1.16
N ALA A 842 -7.71 -46.26 0.09
CA ALA A 842 -8.73 -46.99 -0.68
C ALA A 842 -8.16 -48.23 -1.39
N GLY A 843 -6.87 -48.18 -1.74
CA GLY A 843 -6.06 -49.24 -2.32
C GLY A 843 -5.02 -49.75 -1.33
N ASN A 844 -3.73 -49.55 -1.61
CA ASN A 844 -2.63 -50.18 -0.88
C ASN A 844 -1.92 -49.23 0.09
N VAL A 845 -1.27 -49.82 1.11
CA VAL A 845 -0.24 -49.13 1.92
C VAL A 845 1.07 -49.89 1.70
N ASN A 846 2.06 -49.25 1.08
CA ASN A 846 3.38 -49.84 0.84
C ASN A 846 4.37 -49.31 1.89
N ASN A 847 4.87 -50.19 2.74
CA ASN A 847 5.89 -49.93 3.76
C ASN A 847 7.13 -50.83 3.55
N SER A 848 7.37 -51.29 2.32
CA SER A 848 8.51 -52.16 2.02
C SER A 848 9.81 -51.49 2.44
N ARG A 849 10.63 -52.13 3.29
CA ARG A 849 11.87 -51.57 3.86
C ARG A 849 11.72 -50.21 4.58
N GLY A 850 10.49 -49.78 4.84
CA GLY A 850 10.15 -48.51 5.48
C GLY A 850 9.81 -48.67 6.95
N GLU A 851 9.52 -47.54 7.59
CA GLU A 851 9.07 -47.45 8.97
C GLU A 851 7.77 -46.64 9.04
N ILE A 852 6.72 -47.26 9.57
CA ILE A 852 5.47 -46.63 10.01
C ILE A 852 5.44 -46.78 11.52
N SER A 853 5.55 -45.67 12.27
CA SER A 853 5.67 -45.74 13.73
C SER A 853 4.89 -44.67 14.49
N ALA A 854 4.32 -45.08 15.62
CA ALA A 854 3.81 -44.20 16.67
C ALA A 854 4.62 -44.44 17.96
N GLU A 855 5.25 -43.41 18.53
CA GLU A 855 6.16 -43.57 19.67
C GLU A 855 5.43 -43.86 21.00
N ALA A 856 4.33 -43.16 21.27
CA ALA A 856 3.53 -43.34 22.48
C ALA A 856 2.04 -43.65 22.19
N GLY A 857 1.57 -43.43 20.96
CA GLY A 857 0.18 -43.65 20.56
C GLY A 857 -0.07 -44.92 19.74
N ASP A 858 -1.29 -45.04 19.25
CA ASP A 858 -1.79 -46.17 18.47
C ASP A 858 -1.37 -46.06 17.00
N VAL A 859 -1.20 -47.19 16.31
CA VAL A 859 -1.11 -47.23 14.84
C VAL A 859 -2.37 -47.88 14.28
N THR A 860 -3.18 -47.10 13.57
CA THR A 860 -4.37 -47.59 12.86
C THR A 860 -4.15 -47.54 11.35
N ILE A 861 -4.22 -48.69 10.67
CA ILE A 861 -4.09 -48.78 9.21
C ILE A 861 -5.37 -49.39 8.64
N THR A 862 -6.05 -48.67 7.75
CA THR A 862 -7.19 -49.19 6.97
C THR A 862 -6.87 -49.13 5.49
N ALA A 863 -6.72 -50.28 4.84
CA ALA A 863 -6.44 -50.41 3.42
C ALA A 863 -7.53 -51.23 2.72
N GLY A 864 -7.99 -50.80 1.53
CA GLY A 864 -8.90 -51.62 0.72
C GLY A 864 -8.19 -52.81 0.05
N GLY A 865 -6.87 -52.69 -0.17
CA GLY A 865 -6.00 -53.67 -0.81
C GLY A 865 -4.97 -54.26 0.14
N THR A 866 -3.71 -54.28 -0.29
CA THR A 866 -2.59 -54.88 0.45
C THR A 866 -1.89 -53.85 1.32
N VAL A 867 -1.57 -54.23 2.56
CA VAL A 867 -0.51 -53.60 3.36
C VAL A 867 0.77 -54.38 3.14
N ASP A 868 1.75 -53.80 2.45
CA ASP A 868 3.03 -54.43 2.13
C ASP A 868 4.12 -53.98 3.10
N ASN A 869 4.44 -54.82 4.08
CA ASN A 869 5.47 -54.61 5.09
C ASN A 869 6.71 -55.48 4.83
N TYR A 870 7.02 -55.80 3.57
CA TYR A 870 8.18 -56.62 3.22
C TYR A 870 9.49 -55.96 3.67
N TYR A 871 10.25 -56.61 4.58
CA TYR A 871 11.41 -56.00 5.28
C TYR A 871 11.10 -54.68 6.03
N GLY A 872 9.82 -54.33 6.19
CA GLY A 872 9.38 -53.09 6.82
C GLY A 872 9.12 -53.23 8.32
N GLN A 873 8.87 -52.10 8.95
CA GLN A 873 8.51 -52.00 10.37
C GLN A 873 7.20 -51.24 10.54
N ILE A 874 6.24 -51.85 11.24
CA ILE A 874 5.03 -51.20 11.75
C ILE A 874 5.10 -51.28 13.28
N LEU A 875 5.32 -50.14 13.93
CA LEU A 875 5.64 -50.06 15.35
C LEU A 875 4.67 -49.15 16.11
N SER A 876 4.18 -49.56 17.28
CA SER A 876 3.34 -48.73 18.15
C SER A 876 3.80 -48.79 19.60
N GLY A 877 3.82 -47.62 20.25
CA GLY A 877 3.96 -47.48 21.70
C GLY A 877 2.71 -47.85 22.51
N SER A 878 1.58 -48.08 21.85
CA SER A 878 0.29 -48.49 22.43
C SER A 878 -0.29 -49.66 21.59
N ASP A 879 -1.43 -49.52 20.92
CA ASP A 879 -2.11 -50.59 20.18
C ASP A 879 -1.91 -50.48 18.65
N ILE A 880 -1.92 -51.61 17.95
CA ILE A 880 -2.00 -51.69 16.48
C ILE A 880 -3.36 -52.22 16.05
N ALA A 881 -4.05 -51.49 15.18
CA ALA A 881 -5.27 -51.94 14.51
C ALA A 881 -5.09 -51.89 12.98
N LEU A 882 -5.04 -53.03 12.32
CA LEU A 882 -4.83 -53.14 10.88
C LEU A 882 -6.01 -53.85 10.20
N LYS A 883 -6.67 -53.14 9.29
CA LYS A 883 -7.75 -53.65 8.45
C LYS A 883 -7.31 -53.62 6.99
N ALA A 884 -7.25 -54.78 6.34
CA ALA A 884 -6.80 -54.87 4.94
C ALA A 884 -7.39 -56.07 4.20
N ASN A 885 -7.20 -56.11 2.87
CA ASN A 885 -7.40 -57.35 2.15
C ASN A 885 -6.27 -58.34 2.44
N ARG A 886 -5.01 -57.91 2.34
CA ARG A 886 -3.83 -58.75 2.58
C ARG A 886 -2.81 -57.99 3.41
N LEU A 887 -2.12 -58.67 4.32
CA LEU A 887 -0.92 -58.17 4.97
C LEU A 887 0.26 -59.03 4.55
N ASN A 888 1.19 -58.45 3.79
CA ASN A 888 2.48 -59.06 3.51
C ASN A 888 3.51 -58.58 4.54
N ASN A 889 3.81 -59.41 5.52
CA ASN A 889 4.80 -59.21 6.57
C ASN A 889 6.03 -60.13 6.38
N ASP A 890 6.28 -60.63 5.17
CA ASP A 890 7.46 -61.45 4.88
C ASP A 890 8.75 -60.67 5.24
N TYR A 891 9.61 -61.26 6.08
CA TYR A 891 10.80 -60.62 6.67
C TYR A 891 10.53 -59.31 7.44
N GLY A 892 9.26 -58.93 7.63
CA GLY A 892 8.84 -57.69 8.27
C GLY A 892 8.61 -57.85 9.77
N GLN A 893 8.37 -56.72 10.42
CA GLN A 893 8.00 -56.65 11.83
C GLN A 893 6.73 -55.84 12.01
N VAL A 894 5.77 -56.40 12.75
CA VAL A 894 4.64 -55.69 13.35
C VAL A 894 4.77 -55.81 14.86
N ALA A 895 4.98 -54.68 15.57
CA ALA A 895 5.21 -54.72 17.01
C ALA A 895 4.49 -53.61 17.76
N ALA A 896 3.85 -53.96 18.88
CA ALA A 896 3.11 -53.06 19.74
C ALA A 896 3.49 -53.26 21.21
N TYR A 897 3.45 -52.20 22.01
CA TYR A 897 3.51 -52.34 23.47
C TYR A 897 2.22 -52.97 24.03
N GLY A 898 1.06 -52.54 23.50
CA GLY A 898 -0.28 -53.02 23.81
C GLY A 898 -0.79 -54.07 22.82
N ASN A 899 -2.07 -54.03 22.47
CA ASN A 899 -2.77 -55.03 21.65
C ASN A 899 -2.42 -54.93 20.16
N ILE A 900 -2.55 -56.04 19.43
CA ILE A 900 -2.48 -56.08 17.96
C ILE A 900 -3.74 -56.74 17.42
N ASP A 901 -4.59 -56.00 16.70
CA ASP A 901 -5.76 -56.52 15.98
C ASP A 901 -5.52 -56.45 14.45
N LEU A 902 -5.29 -57.61 13.84
CA LEU A 902 -5.11 -57.79 12.40
C LEU A 902 -6.41 -58.38 11.82
N ALA A 903 -7.25 -57.52 11.26
CA ALA A 903 -8.54 -57.89 10.67
C ALA A 903 -8.47 -57.88 9.14
N LEU A 904 -8.14 -59.04 8.58
CA LEU A 904 -7.90 -59.23 7.14
C LEU A 904 -9.06 -59.95 6.47
N THR A 905 -9.52 -59.45 5.32
CA THR A 905 -10.54 -60.15 4.54
C THR A 905 -9.96 -61.24 3.63
N GLY A 906 -8.68 -61.13 3.30
CA GLY A 906 -7.88 -62.05 2.49
C GLY A 906 -6.72 -62.64 3.32
N ASN A 907 -5.47 -62.57 2.86
CA ASN A 907 -4.39 -63.38 3.43
C ASN A 907 -3.46 -62.63 4.39
N PHE A 908 -2.92 -63.34 5.37
CA PHE A 908 -1.75 -62.93 6.16
C PHE A 908 -0.55 -63.75 5.72
N ASP A 909 0.53 -63.10 5.33
CA ASP A 909 1.77 -63.74 4.88
C ASP A 909 2.92 -63.18 5.72
N SER A 910 3.62 -64.03 6.45
CA SER A 910 4.65 -63.62 7.41
C SER A 910 5.80 -64.62 7.42
N ASN A 911 6.24 -65.03 6.24
CA ASN A 911 7.37 -65.93 6.10
C ASN A 911 8.65 -65.26 6.62
N ARG A 912 9.23 -65.80 7.70
CA ARG A 912 10.33 -65.16 8.47
C ARG A 912 10.00 -63.77 9.01
N GLY A 913 8.72 -63.41 9.07
CA GLY A 913 8.23 -62.18 9.69
C GLY A 913 7.93 -62.37 11.17
N SER A 914 7.70 -61.26 11.86
CA SER A 914 7.32 -61.26 13.28
C SER A 914 6.10 -60.38 13.56
N VAL A 915 5.24 -60.84 14.47
CA VAL A 915 4.15 -60.10 15.09
C VAL A 915 4.29 -60.21 16.61
N LEU A 916 4.60 -59.09 17.28
CA LEU A 916 5.00 -59.06 18.69
C LEU A 916 4.19 -58.05 19.49
N SER A 917 3.43 -58.52 20.46
CA SER A 917 2.81 -57.67 21.48
C SER A 917 3.55 -57.85 22.81
N GLN A 918 4.05 -56.75 23.41
CA GLN A 918 4.83 -56.83 24.65
C GLN A 918 3.95 -57.10 25.88
N THR A 919 2.78 -56.49 25.97
CA THR A 919 1.90 -56.57 27.16
C THR A 919 0.45 -56.91 26.86
N GLY A 920 0.04 -56.85 25.58
CA GLY A 920 -1.34 -56.97 25.13
C GLY A 920 -1.66 -58.27 24.39
N ASP A 921 -2.87 -58.35 23.87
CA ASP A 921 -3.38 -59.50 23.15
C ASP A 921 -3.14 -59.35 21.64
N ILE A 922 -2.92 -60.47 20.95
CA ILE A 922 -2.91 -60.53 19.48
C ILE A 922 -4.20 -61.21 19.02
N LYS A 923 -4.92 -60.53 18.12
CA LYS A 923 -6.05 -61.08 17.38
C LYS A 923 -5.75 -61.01 15.89
N LEU A 924 -5.75 -62.15 15.21
CA LEU A 924 -5.51 -62.26 13.79
C LEU A 924 -6.70 -62.98 13.14
N ALA A 925 -7.48 -62.25 12.36
CA ALA A 925 -8.53 -62.79 11.52
C ALA A 925 -8.12 -62.70 10.05
N ALA A 926 -8.16 -63.80 9.31
CA ALA A 926 -7.81 -63.84 7.90
C ALA A 926 -8.55 -64.96 7.15
N ASN A 927 -8.41 -64.97 5.82
CA ASN A 927 -8.73 -66.12 4.99
C ASN A 927 -7.67 -67.22 5.19
N THR A 928 -6.42 -66.95 4.82
CA THR A 928 -5.29 -67.85 5.05
C THR A 928 -4.27 -67.15 5.95
N VAL A 929 -3.71 -67.89 6.91
CA VAL A 929 -2.63 -67.40 7.78
C VAL A 929 -1.38 -68.20 7.44
N ASP A 930 -0.40 -67.56 6.80
CA ASP A 930 0.93 -68.13 6.56
C ASP A 930 1.95 -67.48 7.51
N ASN A 931 2.30 -68.21 8.56
CA ASN A 931 3.34 -67.86 9.53
C ASN A 931 4.58 -68.76 9.36
N ASN A 932 4.82 -69.37 8.19
CA ASN A 932 5.93 -70.30 8.04
C ASN A 932 7.28 -69.64 8.38
N ASN A 933 8.15 -70.31 9.15
CA ASN A 933 9.40 -69.73 9.65
C ASN A 933 9.24 -68.39 10.44
N GLY A 934 8.03 -68.02 10.85
CA GLY A 934 7.72 -66.75 11.50
C GLY A 934 7.48 -66.88 13.02
N LEU A 935 7.19 -65.74 13.64
CA LEU A 935 6.88 -65.62 15.07
C LEU A 935 5.62 -64.78 15.27
N ILE A 936 4.64 -65.31 16.00
CA ILE A 936 3.52 -64.56 16.56
C ILE A 936 3.56 -64.73 18.08
N ALA A 937 3.75 -63.65 18.84
CA ALA A 937 3.85 -63.72 20.30
C ALA A 937 3.16 -62.56 21.03
N GLY A 938 2.35 -62.88 22.03
CA GLY A 938 1.65 -61.89 22.87
C GLY A 938 1.06 -62.51 24.14
N LYS A 939 0.25 -61.75 24.88
CA LYS A 939 -0.37 -62.19 26.13
C LYS A 939 -1.42 -63.26 25.89
N ASN A 940 -2.51 -62.94 25.19
CA ASN A 940 -3.37 -63.94 24.57
C ASN A 940 -3.18 -63.86 23.06
N VAL A 941 -3.17 -65.00 22.37
CA VAL A 941 -3.09 -65.04 20.91
C VAL A 941 -4.31 -65.76 20.38
N THR A 942 -5.08 -65.07 19.54
CA THR A 942 -6.24 -65.60 18.85
C THR A 942 -6.01 -65.54 17.34
N VAL A 943 -6.06 -66.69 16.67
CA VAL A 943 -5.99 -66.81 15.21
C VAL A 943 -7.30 -67.40 14.72
N ASP A 944 -7.99 -66.68 13.84
CA ASP A 944 -9.25 -67.09 13.20
C ASP A 944 -9.10 -67.07 11.67
N ALA A 945 -8.92 -68.25 11.08
CA ALA A 945 -8.70 -68.43 9.65
C ALA A 945 -9.91 -69.10 8.97
N LYS A 946 -10.41 -68.49 7.88
CA LYS A 946 -11.47 -69.12 7.05
C LYS A 946 -10.94 -70.25 6.15
N GLY A 947 -9.63 -70.37 6.03
CA GLY A 947 -8.90 -71.36 5.26
C GLY A 947 -7.87 -72.06 6.14
N THR A 948 -6.64 -72.16 5.66
CA THR A 948 -5.56 -72.89 6.34
C THR A 948 -4.69 -71.97 7.19
N VAL A 949 -4.25 -72.47 8.35
CA VAL A 949 -3.17 -71.87 9.16
C VAL A 949 -1.90 -72.66 8.90
N TYR A 950 -0.90 -72.05 8.27
CA TYR A 950 0.44 -72.59 8.10
C TYR A 950 1.36 -72.02 9.18
N ASN A 951 1.90 -72.89 10.02
CA ASN A 951 2.86 -72.59 11.08
C ASN A 951 4.04 -73.56 11.00
N ASN A 952 4.51 -73.87 9.79
CA ASN A 952 5.58 -74.83 9.63
C ASN A 952 6.94 -74.18 9.94
N THR A 953 7.77 -74.88 10.71
CA THR A 953 9.07 -74.37 11.20
C THR A 953 8.93 -73.03 11.94
N ALA A 954 7.78 -72.76 12.55
CA ALA A 954 7.41 -71.44 13.08
C ALA A 954 6.89 -71.49 14.51
N MET A 955 6.64 -70.32 15.11
CA MET A 955 6.14 -70.20 16.47
C MET A 955 4.90 -69.32 16.56
N ILE A 956 3.88 -69.83 17.26
CA ILE A 956 2.77 -69.04 17.80
C ILE A 956 2.74 -69.25 19.31
N VAL A 957 2.98 -68.19 20.07
CA VAL A 957 3.15 -68.25 21.52
C VAL A 957 2.23 -67.26 22.22
N ALA A 958 1.50 -67.75 23.22
CA ALA A 958 0.74 -66.93 24.15
C ALA A 958 1.27 -67.10 25.58
N ASP A 959 1.59 -66.00 26.25
CA ASP A 959 1.96 -66.01 27.68
C ASP A 959 0.80 -66.46 28.58
N LYS A 960 -0.44 -66.32 28.09
CA LYS A 960 -1.66 -66.84 28.72
C LYS A 960 -2.32 -67.85 27.80
N LYS A 961 -3.37 -67.45 27.08
CA LYS A 961 -4.20 -68.37 26.30
C LYS A 961 -3.92 -68.28 24.81
N LEU A 962 -3.68 -69.43 24.20
CA LEU A 962 -3.64 -69.59 22.75
C LEU A 962 -4.99 -70.13 22.24
N SER A 963 -5.54 -69.51 21.20
CA SER A 963 -6.76 -69.95 20.52
C SER A 963 -6.55 -69.91 19.01
N VAL A 964 -6.55 -71.07 18.33
CA VAL A 964 -6.40 -71.17 16.88
C VAL A 964 -7.61 -71.87 16.29
N THR A 965 -8.36 -71.17 15.43
CA THR A 965 -9.49 -71.73 14.69
C THR A 965 -9.22 -71.61 13.21
N ALA A 966 -9.38 -72.72 12.49
CA ALA A 966 -9.26 -72.79 11.05
C ALA A 966 -10.48 -73.53 10.48
N ALA A 967 -11.17 -72.97 9.49
CA ALA A 967 -12.16 -73.73 8.75
C ALA A 967 -11.51 -74.74 7.78
N GLY A 968 -10.26 -74.50 7.38
CA GLY A 968 -9.39 -75.43 6.67
C GLY A 968 -8.45 -76.20 7.61
N ASN A 969 -7.22 -76.45 7.17
CA ASN A 969 -6.25 -77.22 7.96
C ASN A 969 -5.50 -76.32 8.95
N ILE A 970 -5.00 -76.91 10.03
CA ILE A 970 -3.90 -76.36 10.83
C ILE A 970 -2.66 -77.19 10.50
N GLU A 971 -1.70 -76.59 9.81
CA GLU A 971 -0.42 -77.18 9.43
C GLU A 971 0.68 -76.64 10.37
N ASN A 972 1.01 -77.40 11.40
CA ASN A 972 2.06 -77.09 12.38
C ASN A 972 3.17 -78.15 12.25
N ARG A 973 3.97 -78.10 11.18
CA ARG A 973 4.97 -79.13 10.89
C ARG A 973 6.40 -78.64 11.10
N ASP A 974 7.29 -79.56 11.45
CA ASP A 974 8.74 -79.35 11.47
C ASP A 974 9.20 -78.15 12.35
N GLY A 975 8.38 -77.79 13.34
CA GLY A 975 8.63 -76.70 14.28
C GLY A 975 9.94 -76.88 15.06
N ASN A 976 10.33 -78.12 15.34
CA ASN A 976 11.54 -78.45 16.11
C ASN A 976 12.87 -78.05 15.45
N ASN A 977 12.86 -77.37 14.29
CA ASN A 977 14.05 -77.06 13.47
C ASN A 977 14.32 -75.56 13.25
N PHE A 978 13.64 -74.64 13.96
CA PHE A 978 13.86 -73.18 13.82
C PHE A 978 15.13 -72.74 14.58
N VAL A 979 16.20 -72.43 13.85
CA VAL A 979 17.63 -72.49 14.26
C VAL A 979 18.13 -71.39 15.23
N ARG A 980 19.04 -71.81 16.14
CA ARG A 980 20.04 -71.03 16.92
C ARG A 980 20.43 -69.67 16.30
N ASN A 981 20.02 -68.56 16.94
CA ASN A 981 20.85 -67.35 16.96
C ASN A 981 20.57 -66.40 18.15
N HIS A 982 21.64 -66.08 18.88
CA HIS A 982 21.89 -64.93 19.78
C HIS A 982 20.84 -64.46 20.81
N GLY A 983 20.60 -65.28 21.83
CA GLY A 983 20.76 -64.83 23.22
C GLY A 983 19.90 -63.68 23.75
N GLU A 984 18.58 -63.78 23.68
CA GLU A 984 17.65 -63.12 24.62
C GLU A 984 16.51 -64.08 25.01
N THR A 985 15.96 -63.90 26.21
CA THR A 985 15.38 -64.98 27.03
C THR A 985 13.85 -64.97 26.98
N PHE A 986 13.24 -66.03 26.44
CA PHE A 986 11.97 -66.57 26.91
C PHE A 986 12.13 -68.08 27.10
N GLY A 987 12.30 -68.50 28.34
CA GLY A 987 12.53 -69.90 28.70
C GLY A 987 11.25 -70.61 29.14
N VAL A 988 10.94 -71.73 28.48
CA VAL A 988 10.99 -73.06 29.10
C VAL A 988 11.69 -73.99 28.08
N THR A 989 12.97 -74.26 28.35
CA THR A 989 13.88 -75.22 27.69
C THR A 989 13.74 -75.48 26.18
N GLY A 990 14.61 -74.79 25.43
CA GLY A 990 15.36 -75.25 24.24
C GLY A 990 14.72 -76.23 23.25
N ASP A 991 14.55 -75.74 22.02
CA ASP A 991 14.53 -76.51 20.76
C ASP A 991 13.17 -77.06 20.28
N VAL A 992 12.09 -76.27 20.41
CA VAL A 992 10.84 -76.61 19.70
C VAL A 992 10.06 -75.38 19.20
N GLY A 993 10.00 -75.16 17.88
CA GLY A 993 8.94 -74.38 17.25
C GLY A 993 7.59 -75.10 17.33
N GLY A 994 6.48 -74.36 17.31
CA GLY A 994 5.16 -74.93 17.53
C GLY A 994 4.12 -73.91 18.00
N MET A 995 3.06 -74.41 18.62
CA MET A 995 1.94 -73.62 19.12
C MET A 995 1.85 -73.76 20.65
N ILE A 996 2.15 -72.68 21.38
CA ILE A 996 2.29 -72.72 22.84
C ILE A 996 1.34 -71.72 23.49
N GLY A 997 0.58 -72.15 24.50
CA GLY A 997 -0.19 -71.26 25.37
C GLY A 997 0.07 -71.60 26.83
N ARG A 998 0.78 -70.74 27.58
CA ARG A 998 1.25 -71.13 28.93
C ARG A 998 0.11 -71.44 29.90
N GLN A 999 -0.98 -70.68 29.87
CA GLN A 999 -2.16 -70.90 30.72
C GLN A 999 -3.29 -71.65 30.00
N GLY A 1000 -3.06 -72.11 28.76
CA GLY A 1000 -4.00 -72.95 28.03
C GLY A 1000 -3.92 -72.77 26.52
N ALA A 1001 -4.22 -73.83 25.78
CA ALA A 1001 -4.23 -73.82 24.31
C ALA A 1001 -5.50 -74.49 23.78
N SER A 1002 -6.19 -73.86 22.83
CA SER A 1002 -7.37 -74.39 22.15
C SER A 1002 -7.23 -74.30 20.64
N LEU A 1003 -7.28 -75.43 19.95
CA LEU A 1003 -7.10 -75.53 18.51
C LEU A 1003 -8.31 -76.23 17.88
N SER A 1004 -8.81 -75.71 16.76
CA SER A 1004 -9.92 -76.31 16.01
C SER A 1004 -9.69 -76.20 14.50
N GLY A 1005 -9.76 -77.33 13.78
CA GLY A 1005 -9.48 -77.39 12.34
C GLY A 1005 -10.24 -78.50 11.59
N GLN A 1006 -10.27 -78.42 10.26
CA GLN A 1006 -10.72 -79.54 9.40
C GLN A 1006 -9.76 -80.73 9.52
N ASN A 1007 -8.47 -80.46 9.45
CA ASN A 1007 -7.42 -81.41 9.83
C ASN A 1007 -6.39 -80.65 10.68
N VAL A 1008 -5.77 -81.32 11.63
CA VAL A 1008 -4.70 -80.76 12.46
C VAL A 1008 -3.46 -81.63 12.24
N TYR A 1009 -2.44 -81.06 11.62
CA TYR A 1009 -1.18 -81.73 11.34
C TYR A 1009 -0.08 -81.12 12.20
N ASN A 1010 0.32 -81.83 13.24
CA ASN A 1010 1.33 -81.41 14.21
C ASN A 1010 2.70 -82.07 13.98
N ASN A 1011 2.95 -82.63 12.79
CA ASN A 1011 4.08 -83.53 12.54
C ASN A 1011 5.46 -82.91 12.83
N ASN A 1012 6.33 -83.60 13.57
CA ASN A 1012 7.65 -83.08 13.98
C ASN A 1012 7.59 -81.68 14.66
N SER A 1013 6.51 -81.38 15.37
CA SER A 1013 6.28 -80.09 16.02
C SER A 1013 5.69 -80.28 17.42
N SER A 1014 5.32 -79.18 18.07
CA SER A 1014 4.61 -79.24 19.35
C SER A 1014 3.39 -78.35 19.42
N ILE A 1015 2.38 -78.84 20.14
CA ILE A 1015 1.27 -78.05 20.67
C ILE A 1015 1.29 -78.24 22.20
N ILE A 1016 1.52 -77.14 22.92
CA ILE A 1016 1.79 -77.18 24.36
C ILE A 1016 0.88 -76.20 25.10
N ALA A 1017 0.19 -76.70 26.12
CA ALA A 1017 -0.39 -75.89 27.17
C ALA A 1017 0.43 -76.10 28.46
N ASP A 1018 1.37 -75.21 28.76
CA ASP A 1018 2.44 -75.43 29.77
C ASP A 1018 1.88 -75.71 31.18
N GLU A 1019 1.10 -74.78 31.71
CA GLU A 1019 0.47 -74.81 33.04
C GLU A 1019 -1.06 -75.00 32.96
N GLY A 1020 -1.62 -75.01 31.75
CA GLY A 1020 -3.06 -74.91 31.49
C GLY A 1020 -3.67 -76.06 30.72
N ALA A 1021 -4.97 -75.94 30.45
CA ALA A 1021 -5.74 -76.95 29.74
C ALA A 1021 -5.45 -76.92 28.23
N LEU A 1022 -5.38 -78.11 27.62
CA LEU A 1022 -5.21 -78.29 26.17
C LEU A 1022 -6.51 -78.78 25.55
N SER A 1023 -6.98 -78.14 24.48
CA SER A 1023 -8.08 -78.63 23.66
C SER A 1023 -7.66 -78.68 22.20
N VAL A 1024 -7.68 -79.85 21.57
CA VAL A 1024 -7.40 -80.00 20.14
C VAL A 1024 -8.58 -80.71 19.48
N LEU A 1025 -9.26 -80.01 18.57
CA LEU A 1025 -10.46 -80.47 17.88
C LEU A 1025 -10.18 -80.55 16.37
N SER A 1026 -10.12 -81.77 15.84
CA SER A 1026 -10.04 -82.02 14.40
C SER A 1026 -11.33 -82.64 13.89
N ASN A 1027 -11.97 -82.01 12.91
CA ASN A 1027 -13.15 -82.55 12.23
C ASN A 1027 -12.81 -83.67 11.23
N GLY A 1028 -11.52 -83.98 11.09
CA GLY A 1028 -10.98 -85.00 10.19
C GLY A 1028 -9.79 -85.68 10.85
N THR A 1029 -8.62 -85.57 10.22
CA THR A 1029 -7.39 -86.21 10.70
C THR A 1029 -6.71 -85.33 11.75
N LEU A 1030 -6.26 -85.94 12.86
CA LEU A 1030 -5.27 -85.36 13.77
C LEU A 1030 -3.98 -86.17 13.60
N ASP A 1031 -2.96 -85.56 13.03
CA ASP A 1031 -1.67 -86.21 12.81
C ASP A 1031 -0.63 -85.61 13.73
N ASN A 1032 -0.32 -86.32 14.80
CA ASN A 1032 0.69 -85.98 15.78
C ASN A 1032 1.97 -86.80 15.56
N THR A 1033 2.27 -87.27 14.35
CA THR A 1033 3.44 -88.15 14.15
C THR A 1033 4.75 -87.44 14.51
N ARG A 1034 5.59 -88.06 15.35
CA ARG A 1034 6.87 -87.55 15.86
C ARG A 1034 6.77 -86.18 16.56
N ALA A 1035 5.65 -85.94 17.21
CA ALA A 1035 5.32 -84.64 17.74
C ALA A 1035 4.85 -84.70 19.20
N MET A 1036 4.56 -83.53 19.77
CA MET A 1036 4.10 -83.40 21.14
C MET A 1036 2.74 -82.71 21.23
N LEU A 1037 1.83 -83.32 21.97
CA LEU A 1037 0.63 -82.70 22.53
C LEU A 1037 0.77 -82.75 24.06
N VAL A 1038 0.97 -81.61 24.71
CA VAL A 1038 1.28 -81.54 26.14
C VAL A 1038 0.34 -80.59 26.86
N SER A 1039 -0.14 -80.98 28.03
CA SER A 1039 -0.95 -80.14 28.91
C SER A 1039 -0.50 -80.22 30.37
N GLY A 1040 -0.32 -79.07 31.01
CA GLY A 1040 -0.10 -78.94 32.45
C GLY A 1040 -1.34 -79.10 33.32
N ALA A 1041 -2.53 -79.12 32.70
CA ALA A 1041 -3.81 -79.39 33.35
C ALA A 1041 -4.58 -80.45 32.56
N ASP A 1042 -5.92 -80.35 32.51
CA ASP A 1042 -6.76 -81.29 31.78
C ASP A 1042 -6.64 -81.09 30.25
N ALA A 1043 -6.68 -82.19 29.50
CA ALA A 1043 -6.55 -82.19 28.05
C ALA A 1043 -7.75 -82.88 27.38
N VAL A 1044 -8.26 -82.28 26.30
CA VAL A 1044 -9.32 -82.82 25.45
C VAL A 1044 -8.82 -82.88 24.01
N ILE A 1045 -8.66 -84.10 23.48
CA ILE A 1045 -8.17 -84.36 22.13
C ILE A 1045 -9.26 -85.07 21.34
N LYS A 1046 -9.81 -84.43 20.31
CA LYS A 1046 -10.87 -84.99 19.46
C LYS A 1046 -10.44 -85.03 18.00
N ALA A 1047 -10.59 -86.18 17.35
CA ALA A 1047 -10.36 -86.38 15.93
C ALA A 1047 -11.52 -87.16 15.32
N ALA A 1048 -12.38 -86.54 14.52
CA ALA A 1048 -13.51 -87.26 13.94
C ALA A 1048 -13.07 -88.38 12.97
N GLY A 1049 -11.91 -88.22 12.33
CA GLY A 1049 -11.23 -89.21 11.49
C GLY A 1049 -10.16 -89.99 12.25
N THR A 1050 -8.95 -90.06 11.71
CA THR A 1050 -7.85 -90.82 12.33
C THR A 1050 -7.01 -89.92 13.24
N PHE A 1051 -6.73 -90.38 14.45
CA PHE A 1051 -5.69 -89.85 15.32
C PHE A 1051 -4.41 -90.67 15.14
N TYR A 1052 -3.39 -90.08 14.53
CA TYR A 1052 -2.04 -90.66 14.44
C TYR A 1052 -1.17 -90.10 15.56
N ASN A 1053 -0.86 -90.91 16.56
CA ASN A 1053 0.12 -90.60 17.61
C ASN A 1053 1.40 -91.43 17.40
N ASN A 1054 1.86 -91.51 16.17
CA ASN A 1054 2.98 -92.38 15.81
C ASN A 1054 4.30 -91.75 16.23
N TYR A 1055 5.10 -92.45 17.01
CA TYR A 1055 6.40 -92.01 17.50
C TYR A 1055 6.33 -90.68 18.29
N ALA A 1056 5.17 -90.41 18.88
CA ALA A 1056 4.80 -89.11 19.41
C ALA A 1056 4.48 -89.17 20.90
N THR A 1057 4.36 -88.01 21.54
CA THR A 1057 3.88 -87.92 22.92
C THR A 1057 2.58 -87.12 22.96
N THR A 1058 1.55 -87.72 23.55
CA THR A 1058 0.34 -87.03 23.99
C THR A 1058 0.25 -87.21 25.49
N TRP A 1059 0.41 -86.14 26.26
CA TRP A 1059 0.45 -86.20 27.71
C TRP A 1059 -0.32 -85.07 28.38
N SER A 1060 -0.90 -85.37 29.54
CA SER A 1060 -1.59 -84.41 30.41
C SER A 1060 -1.21 -84.64 31.88
N ALA A 1061 -0.89 -83.57 32.59
CA ALA A 1061 -0.72 -83.61 34.05
C ALA A 1061 -2.07 -83.74 34.80
N GLY A 1062 -3.17 -83.40 34.13
CA GLY A 1062 -4.55 -83.57 34.57
C GLY A 1062 -5.21 -84.81 33.95
N ASN A 1063 -6.53 -84.74 33.77
CA ASN A 1063 -7.28 -85.76 33.04
C ASN A 1063 -7.06 -85.62 31.53
N LEU A 1064 -6.97 -86.74 30.81
CA LEU A 1064 -6.85 -86.75 29.36
C LEU A 1064 -8.06 -87.45 28.73
N ASP A 1065 -8.87 -86.70 27.98
CA ASP A 1065 -10.00 -87.20 27.22
C ASP A 1065 -9.65 -87.24 25.73
N VAL A 1066 -9.47 -88.44 25.18
CA VAL A 1066 -9.21 -88.66 23.75
C VAL A 1066 -10.43 -89.27 23.09
N THR A 1067 -10.95 -88.62 22.04
CA THR A 1067 -11.98 -89.19 21.17
C THR A 1067 -11.47 -89.28 19.73
N ALA A 1068 -11.52 -90.45 19.11
CA ALA A 1068 -11.04 -90.62 17.74
C ALA A 1068 -11.96 -91.50 16.87
N GLY A 1069 -12.04 -91.23 15.57
CA GLY A 1069 -12.65 -92.14 14.60
C GLY A 1069 -11.84 -93.44 14.47
N THR A 1070 -10.51 -93.35 14.34
CA THR A 1070 -9.55 -94.47 14.36
C THR A 1070 -8.31 -94.02 15.14
N LEU A 1071 -7.69 -94.90 15.93
CA LEU A 1071 -6.46 -94.58 16.66
C LEU A 1071 -5.29 -95.44 16.17
N ASN A 1072 -4.23 -94.77 15.71
CA ASN A 1072 -2.94 -95.37 15.39
C ASN A 1072 -1.90 -94.82 16.35
N ASN A 1073 -1.33 -95.68 17.19
CA ASN A 1073 -0.30 -95.31 18.15
C ASN A 1073 0.89 -96.24 17.97
N TYR A 1074 1.96 -95.75 17.34
CA TYR A 1074 3.16 -96.56 17.06
C TYR A 1074 4.35 -96.04 17.88
N SER A 1075 5.24 -96.94 18.27
CA SER A 1075 6.48 -96.62 18.98
C SER A 1075 7.68 -97.19 18.22
N ASP A 1076 8.79 -96.46 18.27
CA ASP A 1076 10.12 -96.89 17.84
C ASP A 1076 11.15 -96.81 18.99
N GLY A 1077 10.70 -96.46 20.20
CA GLY A 1077 11.52 -96.29 21.39
C GLY A 1077 11.45 -97.45 22.39
N SER A 1078 11.95 -97.23 23.62
CA SER A 1078 11.73 -98.13 24.76
C SER A 1078 11.59 -97.34 26.08
N MET A 1079 10.63 -97.73 26.94
CA MET A 1079 10.50 -97.13 28.29
C MET A 1079 11.72 -97.41 29.17
N GLU A 1080 12.37 -98.57 29.04
CA GLU A 1080 13.53 -98.96 29.88
C GLU A 1080 14.75 -98.06 29.67
N ASN A 1081 14.89 -97.50 28.47
CA ASN A 1081 16.01 -96.65 28.08
C ASN A 1081 15.68 -95.15 28.13
N ASN A 1082 14.51 -94.78 28.67
CA ASN A 1082 14.01 -93.40 28.70
C ASN A 1082 13.90 -92.76 27.29
N THR A 1083 13.63 -93.57 26.26
CA THR A 1083 13.47 -93.14 24.84
C THR A 1083 12.06 -93.36 24.30
N ALA A 1084 11.07 -93.46 25.17
CA ALA A 1084 9.70 -93.83 24.79
C ALA A 1084 9.05 -92.82 23.83
N THR A 1085 8.54 -93.32 22.71
CA THR A 1085 7.71 -92.64 21.71
C THR A 1085 6.37 -93.37 21.50
N GLY A 1086 5.37 -92.74 20.89
CA GLY A 1086 4.03 -93.36 20.81
C GLY A 1086 3.35 -93.45 22.17
N VAL A 1087 3.51 -92.42 22.98
CA VAL A 1087 2.98 -92.33 24.34
C VAL A 1087 1.65 -91.59 24.30
N ILE A 1088 0.62 -92.15 24.92
CA ILE A 1088 -0.63 -91.47 25.29
C ILE A 1088 -0.80 -91.64 26.78
N ALA A 1089 -0.64 -90.56 27.55
CA ALA A 1089 -0.60 -90.68 29.00
C ALA A 1089 -1.27 -89.54 29.78
N SER A 1090 -1.68 -89.86 31.00
CA SER A 1090 -2.26 -88.92 31.96
C SER A 1090 -1.74 -89.18 33.37
N ASP A 1091 -1.49 -88.12 34.12
CA ASP A 1091 -1.16 -88.21 35.55
C ASP A 1091 -2.40 -88.39 36.44
N LYS A 1092 -3.61 -88.32 35.87
CA LYS A 1092 -4.89 -88.63 36.52
C LYS A 1092 -5.67 -89.64 35.69
N THR A 1093 -6.94 -89.36 35.38
CA THR A 1093 -7.81 -90.25 34.62
C THR A 1093 -7.57 -90.08 33.12
N LEU A 1094 -7.40 -91.21 32.43
CA LEU A 1094 -7.27 -91.30 30.99
C LEU A 1094 -8.53 -91.93 30.38
N ASN A 1095 -9.33 -91.14 29.65
CA ASN A 1095 -10.48 -91.64 28.91
C ASN A 1095 -10.15 -91.69 27.41
N LEU A 1096 -10.09 -92.88 26.83
CA LEU A 1096 -9.97 -93.08 25.38
C LEU A 1096 -11.30 -93.61 24.85
N THR A 1097 -11.90 -92.91 23.89
CA THR A 1097 -13.07 -93.38 23.16
C THR A 1097 -12.77 -93.40 21.67
N VAL A 1098 -12.82 -94.56 21.04
CA VAL A 1098 -12.51 -94.75 19.63
C VAL A 1098 -13.70 -95.41 18.93
N ASP A 1099 -14.17 -94.83 17.83
CA ASP A 1099 -15.32 -95.35 17.11
C ASP A 1099 -14.98 -96.65 16.39
N ASN A 1100 -13.95 -96.65 15.54
CA ASN A 1100 -13.57 -97.79 14.71
C ASN A 1100 -12.40 -98.56 15.34
N ASN A 1101 -11.38 -98.91 14.56
CA ASN A 1101 -10.29 -99.78 15.03
C ASN A 1101 -9.23 -99.01 15.82
N VAL A 1102 -8.62 -99.70 16.78
CA VAL A 1102 -7.42 -99.24 17.49
C VAL A 1102 -6.26 -100.14 17.13
N THR A 1103 -5.16 -99.53 16.68
CA THR A 1103 -3.87 -100.21 16.55
C THR A 1103 -2.86 -99.55 17.49
N ASN A 1104 -2.56 -100.23 18.59
CA ASN A 1104 -1.60 -99.76 19.58
C ASN A 1104 -0.31 -100.59 19.58
N TYR A 1105 0.78 -100.02 19.10
CA TYR A 1105 2.15 -100.47 19.28
C TYR A 1105 2.93 -99.58 20.27
N GLY A 1106 2.29 -98.56 20.84
CA GLY A 1106 2.90 -97.63 21.79
C GLY A 1106 2.38 -97.77 23.21
N TRP A 1107 2.79 -96.86 24.08
CA TRP A 1107 2.41 -96.86 25.50
C TRP A 1107 1.14 -96.06 25.72
N ILE A 1108 0.16 -96.67 26.38
CA ILE A 1108 -1.04 -95.98 26.84
C ILE A 1108 -1.09 -96.11 28.34
N SER A 1109 -1.04 -95.00 29.09
CA SER A 1109 -0.91 -95.06 30.55
C SER A 1109 -1.66 -93.97 31.30
N GLY A 1110 -2.48 -94.34 32.28
CA GLY A 1110 -3.03 -93.40 33.27
C GLY A 1110 -2.43 -93.67 34.64
N LYS A 1111 -1.92 -92.67 35.37
CA LYS A 1111 -1.55 -92.88 36.78
C LYS A 1111 -2.80 -93.06 37.67
N GLY A 1112 -3.94 -92.48 37.28
CA GLY A 1112 -5.25 -92.76 37.83
C GLY A 1112 -6.00 -93.83 37.03
N ASP A 1113 -7.31 -93.67 36.89
CA ASP A 1113 -8.15 -94.62 36.14
C ASP A 1113 -7.91 -94.52 34.63
N LEU A 1114 -7.99 -95.65 33.93
CA LEU A 1114 -7.94 -95.67 32.46
C LEU A 1114 -9.22 -96.32 31.93
N ASN A 1115 -10.06 -95.53 31.25
CA ASN A 1115 -11.26 -96.01 30.57
C ASN A 1115 -11.04 -96.02 29.06
N PHE A 1116 -10.99 -97.19 28.44
CA PHE A 1116 -10.75 -97.37 27.01
C PHE A 1116 -11.95 -98.00 26.32
N ASN A 1117 -12.75 -97.16 25.65
CA ASN A 1117 -13.91 -97.56 24.89
C ASN A 1117 -13.58 -97.67 23.40
N VAL A 1118 -13.90 -98.80 22.78
CA VAL A 1118 -13.83 -99.03 21.33
C VAL A 1118 -15.23 -99.43 20.85
N LEU A 1119 -15.94 -98.50 20.22
CA LEU A 1119 -17.40 -98.59 20.07
C LEU A 1119 -17.87 -99.52 18.94
N LYS A 1120 -17.13 -99.58 17.83
CA LYS A 1120 -17.49 -100.37 16.63
C LYS A 1120 -16.33 -101.23 16.10
N GLY A 1121 -15.07 -100.92 16.43
CA GLY A 1121 -13.92 -101.72 15.97
C GLY A 1121 -13.35 -102.68 17.01
N ALA A 1122 -12.23 -103.30 16.66
CA ALA A 1122 -11.45 -104.13 17.58
C ALA A 1122 -10.28 -103.35 18.19
N LEU A 1123 -9.93 -103.69 19.43
CA LEU A 1123 -8.70 -103.23 20.08
C LEU A 1123 -7.57 -104.20 19.75
N THR A 1124 -6.60 -103.77 18.93
CA THR A 1124 -5.34 -104.50 18.74
C THR A 1124 -4.25 -103.87 19.56
N ASN A 1125 -3.90 -104.50 20.69
CA ASN A 1125 -2.85 -104.05 21.59
C ASN A 1125 -1.58 -104.88 21.42
N ARG A 1126 -0.47 -104.22 21.11
CA ARG A 1126 0.85 -104.81 20.88
C ARG A 1126 1.94 -104.20 21.73
N ASN A 1127 1.58 -103.36 22.70
CA ASN A 1127 2.49 -102.82 23.70
C ASN A 1127 1.73 -102.56 25.02
N ALA A 1128 2.27 -101.79 25.95
CA ALA A 1128 1.68 -101.67 27.28
C ALA A 1128 0.47 -100.72 27.30
N ILE A 1129 -0.62 -101.20 27.89
CA ILE A 1129 -1.75 -100.40 28.38
C ILE A 1129 -1.72 -100.53 29.91
N SER A 1130 -1.53 -99.43 30.63
CA SER A 1130 -1.42 -99.47 32.09
C SER A 1130 -2.27 -98.42 32.80
N SER A 1131 -2.79 -98.78 33.97
CA SER A 1131 -3.45 -97.87 34.91
C SER A 1131 -2.84 -98.02 36.30
N GLY A 1132 -2.51 -96.90 36.93
CA GLY A 1132 -2.08 -96.84 38.32
C GLY A 1132 -3.23 -97.02 39.34
N ASN A 1133 -4.48 -97.06 38.88
CA ASN A 1133 -5.65 -97.45 39.67
C ASN A 1133 -6.50 -98.49 38.92
N ALA A 1134 -7.71 -98.13 38.46
CA ALA A 1134 -8.61 -99.04 37.77
C ALA A 1134 -8.52 -98.89 36.24
N LEU A 1135 -8.32 -100.00 35.55
CA LEU A 1135 -8.35 -100.11 34.09
C LEU A 1135 -9.68 -100.71 33.64
N ALA A 1136 -10.41 -100.03 32.76
CA ALA A 1136 -11.62 -100.53 32.12
C ALA A 1136 -11.48 -100.45 30.60
N ILE A 1137 -11.56 -101.59 29.91
CA ILE A 1137 -11.54 -101.69 28.46
C ILE A 1137 -12.91 -102.18 28.00
N ASN A 1138 -13.64 -101.37 27.25
CA ASN A 1138 -14.92 -101.74 26.65
C ASN A 1138 -14.77 -101.77 25.13
N ALA A 1139 -14.67 -102.95 24.50
CA ALA A 1139 -14.48 -103.06 23.05
C ALA A 1139 -15.59 -103.86 22.39
N ALA A 1140 -16.39 -103.26 21.50
CA ALA A 1140 -17.53 -103.95 20.90
C ALA A 1140 -17.12 -105.16 20.05
N ASN A 1141 -16.07 -105.03 19.23
CA ASN A 1141 -15.69 -106.06 18.25
C ASN A 1141 -14.43 -106.86 18.60
N GLY A 1142 -14.12 -106.97 19.89
CA GLY A 1142 -13.10 -107.86 20.43
C GLY A 1142 -11.81 -107.17 20.84
N VAL A 1143 -11.04 -107.86 21.68
CA VAL A 1143 -9.73 -107.41 22.20
C VAL A 1143 -8.68 -108.43 21.79
N GLU A 1144 -7.69 -107.98 21.03
CA GLU A 1144 -6.50 -108.74 20.63
C GLU A 1144 -5.28 -108.18 21.36
N ASN A 1145 -4.90 -108.83 22.46
CA ASN A 1145 -3.76 -108.44 23.26
C ASN A 1145 -2.53 -109.29 22.92
N TYR A 1146 -1.40 -108.62 22.70
CA TYR A 1146 -0.10 -109.23 22.43
C TYR A 1146 0.96 -108.77 23.43
N LYS A 1147 0.64 -107.87 24.36
CA LYS A 1147 1.56 -107.33 25.39
C LYS A 1147 0.83 -107.04 26.70
N ASP A 1148 1.30 -106.07 27.48
CA ASP A 1148 0.85 -105.90 28.86
C ASP A 1148 -0.40 -105.04 28.93
N ILE A 1149 -1.40 -105.55 29.62
CA ILE A 1149 -2.59 -104.85 30.08
C ILE A 1149 -2.52 -104.90 31.60
N VAL A 1150 -2.30 -103.77 32.26
CA VAL A 1150 -2.03 -103.71 33.70
C VAL A 1150 -2.96 -102.71 34.36
N GLY A 1151 -3.73 -103.14 35.34
CA GLY A 1151 -4.42 -102.23 36.27
C GLY A 1151 -3.92 -102.51 37.68
N VAL A 1152 -3.63 -101.51 38.49
CA VAL A 1152 -3.13 -101.77 39.86
C VAL A 1152 -4.25 -102.34 40.74
N THR A 1153 -5.41 -101.68 40.80
CA THR A 1153 -6.52 -102.10 41.68
C THR A 1153 -7.52 -103.00 40.96
N SER A 1154 -7.78 -102.73 39.68
CA SER A 1154 -8.59 -103.60 38.85
C SER A 1154 -8.27 -103.49 37.36
N ALA A 1155 -8.49 -104.58 36.62
CA ALA A 1155 -8.51 -104.59 35.17
C ALA A 1155 -9.80 -105.26 34.68
N LYS A 1156 -10.71 -104.45 34.17
CA LYS A 1156 -11.98 -104.87 33.60
C LYS A 1156 -11.90 -104.85 32.07
N ILE A 1157 -12.31 -105.92 31.42
CA ILE A 1157 -12.41 -106.03 29.96
C ILE A 1157 -13.80 -106.50 29.60
N ASP A 1158 -14.62 -105.63 29.01
CA ASP A 1158 -15.93 -105.96 28.49
C ASP A 1158 -15.92 -105.93 26.96
N THR A 1159 -16.39 -107.01 26.33
CA THR A 1159 -16.54 -107.08 24.88
C THR A 1159 -17.76 -107.89 24.48
N GLN A 1160 -18.40 -107.50 23.37
CA GLN A 1160 -19.51 -108.26 22.79
C GLN A 1160 -19.02 -109.43 21.91
N ARG A 1161 -17.71 -109.49 21.64
CA ARG A 1161 -17.07 -110.58 20.89
C ARG A 1161 -16.05 -111.29 21.76
N HIS A 1162 -14.82 -111.43 21.27
CA HIS A 1162 -13.80 -112.29 21.83
C HIS A 1162 -12.73 -111.50 22.56
N VAL A 1163 -12.07 -112.16 23.53
CA VAL A 1163 -10.83 -111.66 24.13
C VAL A 1163 -9.73 -112.66 23.81
N THR A 1164 -8.73 -112.24 23.04
CA THR A 1164 -7.53 -113.04 22.78
C THR A 1164 -6.36 -112.40 23.52
N ASN A 1165 -5.76 -113.14 24.45
CA ASN A 1165 -4.51 -112.81 25.12
C ASN A 1165 -3.41 -113.73 24.56
N ASN A 1166 -2.53 -113.22 23.72
CA ASN A 1166 -1.58 -114.03 22.95
C ASN A 1166 -0.34 -114.45 23.77
N ALA A 1167 0.59 -115.20 23.18
CA ALA A 1167 1.83 -115.58 23.87
C ALA A 1167 2.70 -114.34 24.21
N ASN A 1168 3.36 -114.34 25.36
CA ASN A 1168 4.17 -113.22 25.90
C ASN A 1168 3.39 -111.94 26.21
N SER A 1169 2.08 -112.07 26.43
CA SER A 1169 1.19 -110.99 26.86
C SER A 1169 0.71 -111.23 28.29
N ASN A 1170 0.40 -110.15 29.00
CA ASN A 1170 -0.03 -110.19 30.39
C ASN A 1170 -1.30 -109.36 30.58
N ILE A 1171 -2.22 -109.86 31.40
CA ILE A 1171 -3.34 -109.11 31.97
C ILE A 1171 -3.18 -109.22 33.48
N LEU A 1172 -2.80 -108.13 34.14
CA LEU A 1172 -2.41 -108.13 35.55
C LEU A 1172 -3.21 -107.09 36.33
N ALA A 1173 -3.82 -107.49 37.45
CA ALA A 1173 -4.41 -106.56 38.42
C ALA A 1173 -4.75 -107.21 39.74
N GLN A 1174 -4.92 -106.45 40.83
CA GLN A 1174 -5.48 -107.01 42.06
C GLN A 1174 -6.85 -107.68 41.83
N ASN A 1175 -7.72 -107.06 41.04
CA ASN A 1175 -9.01 -107.61 40.64
C ASN A 1175 -9.17 -107.61 39.13
N ILE A 1176 -9.33 -108.78 38.51
CA ILE A 1176 -9.57 -108.88 37.07
C ILE A 1176 -11.02 -109.25 36.81
N ALA A 1177 -11.67 -108.55 35.89
CA ALA A 1177 -13.00 -108.88 35.42
C ALA A 1177 -13.02 -108.94 33.88
N ILE A 1178 -13.29 -110.09 33.27
CA ILE A 1178 -13.35 -110.23 31.81
C ILE A 1178 -14.73 -110.72 31.41
N ASN A 1179 -15.51 -109.89 30.72
CA ASN A 1179 -16.79 -110.27 30.14
C ASN A 1179 -16.67 -110.29 28.61
N ALA A 1180 -16.87 -111.45 27.98
CA ALA A 1180 -16.81 -111.61 26.53
C ALA A 1180 -18.12 -112.19 25.98
N GLY A 1181 -18.61 -111.70 24.84
CA GLY A 1181 -19.81 -112.24 24.20
C GLY A 1181 -19.57 -113.56 23.45
N THR A 1182 -18.33 -113.81 23.02
CA THR A 1182 -17.89 -115.06 22.37
C THR A 1182 -16.62 -115.56 23.04
N ASP A 1183 -15.75 -116.29 22.32
CA ASP A 1183 -14.65 -117.02 22.95
C ASP A 1183 -13.60 -116.13 23.63
N ILE A 1184 -13.02 -116.64 24.72
CA ILE A 1184 -11.81 -116.08 25.35
C ILE A 1184 -10.65 -117.04 25.05
N ASN A 1185 -9.64 -116.56 24.34
CA ASN A 1185 -8.45 -117.33 23.97
C ASN A 1185 -7.25 -116.80 24.74
N ASN A 1186 -6.82 -117.50 25.80
CA ASN A 1186 -5.66 -117.12 26.59
C ASN A 1186 -4.46 -118.02 26.33
N ARG A 1187 -3.38 -117.44 25.82
CA ARG A 1187 -2.05 -118.04 25.63
C ARG A 1187 -0.97 -117.29 26.41
N GLY A 1188 -1.34 -116.24 27.14
CA GLY A 1188 -0.48 -115.42 27.99
C GLY A 1188 -0.87 -115.53 29.46
N ASN A 1189 -0.41 -114.60 30.28
CA ASN A 1189 -0.76 -114.58 31.69
C ASN A 1189 -1.98 -113.69 31.92
N ILE A 1190 -2.96 -114.19 32.65
CA ILE A 1190 -4.06 -113.44 33.23
C ILE A 1190 -3.97 -113.74 34.72
N VAL A 1191 -3.46 -112.79 35.51
CA VAL A 1191 -3.11 -113.03 36.90
C VAL A 1191 -3.68 -111.93 37.77
N SER A 1192 -4.43 -112.34 38.79
CA SER A 1192 -4.91 -111.41 39.80
C SER A 1192 -4.46 -111.75 41.21
N ASP A 1193 -4.37 -110.74 42.07
CA ASP A 1193 -3.97 -110.95 43.47
C ASP A 1193 -5.15 -111.34 44.36
N TYR A 1194 -6.35 -110.81 44.10
CA TYR A 1194 -7.52 -110.96 44.97
C TYR A 1194 -8.74 -111.59 44.29
N THR A 1195 -9.17 -111.08 43.14
CA THR A 1195 -10.35 -111.65 42.46
C THR A 1195 -10.14 -111.78 40.96
N LEU A 1196 -10.56 -112.90 40.40
CA LEU A 1196 -10.64 -113.13 38.96
C LEU A 1196 -12.07 -113.49 38.58
N LEU A 1197 -12.80 -112.57 37.96
CA LEU A 1197 -14.15 -112.80 37.47
C LEU A 1197 -14.13 -112.91 35.94
N VAL A 1198 -14.50 -114.05 35.39
CA VAL A 1198 -14.51 -114.26 33.94
C VAL A 1198 -15.88 -114.77 33.51
N LYS A 1199 -16.53 -114.05 32.60
CA LYS A 1199 -17.83 -114.41 32.07
C LYS A 1199 -17.81 -114.43 30.55
N THR A 1200 -18.25 -115.52 29.96
CA THR A 1200 -18.49 -115.58 28.52
C THR A 1200 -19.66 -116.49 28.15
N ALA A 1201 -20.39 -116.12 27.09
CA ALA A 1201 -21.36 -117.00 26.45
C ALA A 1201 -20.72 -117.99 25.46
N GLY A 1202 -19.47 -117.73 25.05
CA GLY A 1202 -18.65 -118.62 24.25
C GLY A 1202 -17.81 -119.58 25.09
N ASN A 1203 -16.72 -120.05 24.51
CA ASN A 1203 -15.78 -120.97 25.13
C ASN A 1203 -14.54 -120.24 25.66
N ILE A 1204 -13.96 -120.73 26.76
CA ILE A 1204 -12.64 -120.29 27.21
C ILE A 1204 -11.62 -121.34 26.75
N TYR A 1205 -10.59 -120.91 26.02
CA TYR A 1205 -9.42 -121.69 25.67
C TYR A 1205 -8.19 -121.12 26.38
N ASN A 1206 -7.85 -121.71 27.51
CA ASN A 1206 -6.69 -121.35 28.31
C ASN A 1206 -5.52 -122.29 28.00
N TYR A 1207 -4.36 -121.72 27.69
CA TYR A 1207 -3.14 -122.44 27.34
C TYR A 1207 -1.95 -122.04 28.24
N LEU A 1208 -2.13 -121.07 29.14
CA LEU A 1208 -1.14 -120.63 30.12
C LEU A 1208 -1.85 -120.21 31.42
N ASN A 1209 -1.47 -119.12 32.06
CA ASN A 1209 -2.02 -118.75 33.37
C ASN A 1209 -3.29 -117.92 33.22
N MET A 1210 -4.37 -118.36 33.86
CA MET A 1210 -5.61 -117.62 34.09
C MET A 1210 -6.02 -117.86 35.55
N VAL A 1211 -5.33 -117.17 36.46
CA VAL A 1211 -5.31 -117.49 37.89
C VAL A 1211 -5.53 -116.28 38.78
N SER A 1212 -6.13 -116.49 39.95
CA SER A 1212 -6.16 -115.54 41.06
C SER A 1212 -5.41 -116.09 42.27
N TYR A 1213 -4.61 -115.28 42.96
CA TYR A 1213 -4.09 -115.63 44.28
C TYR A 1213 -5.20 -115.59 45.35
N GLY A 1214 -6.30 -114.87 45.12
CA GLY A 1214 -7.51 -114.92 45.92
C GLY A 1214 -8.56 -115.84 45.29
N VAL A 1215 -9.77 -115.33 45.03
CA VAL A 1215 -10.91 -116.13 44.54
C VAL A 1215 -11.15 -115.96 43.04
N ALA A 1216 -11.63 -117.01 42.37
CA ALA A 1216 -11.99 -116.96 40.95
C ALA A 1216 -13.47 -117.30 40.72
N GLY A 1217 -14.20 -116.45 40.02
CA GLY A 1217 -15.59 -116.69 39.62
C GLY A 1217 -15.69 -116.76 38.10
N ILE A 1218 -15.97 -117.94 37.55
CA ILE A 1218 -15.88 -118.20 36.12
C ILE A 1218 -17.19 -118.79 35.61
N THR A 1219 -17.79 -118.12 34.63
CA THR A 1219 -19.01 -118.55 33.94
C THR A 1219 -18.74 -118.62 32.45
N VAL A 1220 -18.92 -119.80 31.85
CA VAL A 1220 -18.51 -120.10 30.47
C VAL A 1220 -19.41 -121.17 29.87
N ASN A 1221 -19.52 -121.28 28.54
CA ASN A 1221 -20.16 -122.44 27.92
C ASN A 1221 -19.30 -123.69 28.06
N ASN A 1222 -18.13 -123.72 27.40
CA ASN A 1222 -17.14 -124.77 27.58
C ASN A 1222 -15.76 -124.19 27.91
N LEU A 1223 -15.12 -124.75 28.92
CA LEU A 1223 -13.76 -124.41 29.31
C LEU A 1223 -12.79 -125.48 28.80
N THR A 1224 -11.75 -125.07 28.10
CA THR A 1224 -10.59 -125.90 27.77
C THR A 1224 -9.36 -125.27 28.41
N ASN A 1225 -8.81 -125.92 29.44
CA ASN A 1225 -7.53 -125.58 30.02
C ASN A 1225 -6.50 -126.61 29.55
N SER A 1226 -5.63 -126.25 28.61
CA SER A 1226 -4.77 -127.21 27.92
C SER A 1226 -3.35 -126.71 27.71
N GLY A 1227 -2.38 -127.40 28.30
CA GLY A 1227 -0.95 -127.09 28.23
C GLY A 1227 -0.26 -127.47 29.53
N SER A 1228 0.98 -127.95 29.49
CA SER A 1228 1.71 -128.42 30.68
C SER A 1228 2.00 -127.33 31.73
N SER A 1229 1.88 -126.06 31.34
CA SER A 1229 2.12 -124.90 32.19
C SER A 1229 0.86 -124.04 32.33
N ALA A 1230 -0.30 -124.56 31.93
CA ALA A 1230 -1.55 -123.83 31.98
C ALA A 1230 -2.19 -123.94 33.37
N VAL A 1231 -2.22 -122.84 34.12
CA VAL A 1231 -2.80 -122.78 35.46
C VAL A 1231 -4.12 -122.01 35.42
N PHE A 1232 -5.18 -122.57 36.00
CA PHE A 1232 -6.52 -122.01 35.94
C PHE A 1232 -7.22 -122.05 37.30
N GLY A 1233 -7.84 -120.95 37.75
CA GLY A 1233 -8.66 -120.92 38.98
C GLY A 1233 -8.19 -119.93 40.04
N GLY A 1234 -8.66 -120.06 41.29
CA GLY A 1234 -8.37 -119.11 42.37
C GLY A 1234 -7.82 -119.83 43.59
N LEU A 1235 -6.60 -119.52 44.04
CA LEU A 1235 -5.94 -120.27 45.13
C LEU A 1235 -6.72 -120.26 46.45
N SER A 1236 -7.52 -119.23 46.72
CA SER A 1236 -8.37 -119.11 47.92
C SER A 1236 -9.82 -119.56 47.69
N GLY A 1237 -10.17 -120.03 46.49
CA GLY A 1237 -11.49 -120.61 46.16
C GLY A 1237 -11.97 -120.26 44.76
N MET A 1238 -12.61 -121.20 44.07
CA MET A 1238 -13.14 -121.02 42.72
C MET A 1238 -14.61 -121.41 42.62
N GLU A 1239 -15.42 -120.52 42.06
CA GLU A 1239 -16.76 -120.83 41.57
C GLU A 1239 -16.71 -120.98 40.05
N LEU A 1240 -16.94 -122.19 39.55
CA LEU A 1240 -16.93 -122.51 38.12
C LEU A 1240 -18.30 -122.99 37.66
N ASN A 1241 -18.88 -122.25 36.73
CA ASN A 1241 -20.12 -122.60 36.04
C ASN A 1241 -19.84 -122.80 34.55
N ALA A 1242 -19.82 -124.07 34.13
CA ALA A 1242 -19.53 -124.48 32.77
C ALA A 1242 -20.34 -125.72 32.37
N ASN A 1243 -20.78 -125.81 31.12
CA ASN A 1243 -21.45 -127.00 30.60
C ASN A 1243 -20.46 -128.17 30.41
N LYS A 1244 -19.22 -127.84 30.01
CA LYS A 1244 -18.14 -128.81 29.84
C LYS A 1244 -16.80 -128.20 30.21
N VAL A 1245 -16.04 -128.93 31.01
CA VAL A 1245 -14.65 -128.60 31.35
C VAL A 1245 -13.75 -129.69 30.76
N THR A 1246 -12.76 -129.28 29.98
CA THR A 1246 -11.69 -130.13 29.46
C THR A 1246 -10.38 -129.60 30.00
N ASN A 1247 -9.75 -130.34 30.90
CA ASN A 1247 -8.53 -129.91 31.56
C ASN A 1247 -7.39 -130.90 31.33
N THR A 1248 -6.26 -130.42 30.84
CA THR A 1248 -4.98 -131.14 30.79
C THR A 1248 -3.83 -130.34 31.42
N GLY A 1249 -4.12 -129.17 31.97
CA GLY A 1249 -3.21 -128.38 32.82
C GLY A 1249 -3.58 -128.44 34.30
N ASP A 1250 -3.11 -127.46 35.07
CA ASP A 1250 -3.36 -127.37 36.52
C ASP A 1250 -4.56 -126.48 36.80
N VAL A 1251 -5.45 -126.97 37.69
CA VAL A 1251 -6.58 -126.20 38.21
C VAL A 1251 -6.40 -126.00 39.70
N VAL A 1252 -6.59 -124.77 40.19
CA VAL A 1252 -6.31 -124.39 41.58
C VAL A 1252 -7.54 -123.81 42.29
N GLY A 1253 -7.70 -124.24 43.55
CA GLY A 1253 -8.78 -123.85 44.48
C GLY A 1253 -10.20 -124.22 44.07
N LEU A 1254 -10.36 -125.32 43.32
CA LEU A 1254 -11.64 -126.02 43.13
C LEU A 1254 -12.36 -126.31 44.45
#